data_AF-A0A9D5MCX0-F1
#
_entry.id   AF-A0A9D5MCX0-F1
#
_cell.length_a   1.000
_cell.length_b   1.000
_cell.length_c   1.000
_cell.angle_alpha   90.00
_cell.angle_beta   90.00
_cell.angle_gamma   90.00
#
_symmetry.space_group_name_H-M   'P 1'
#
loop_
_entity.id
_entity.type
_entity.pdbx_description
1 polymer ?
#
loop_
_entity_poly.entity_id
_entity_poly.type
_entity_poly.pdbx_seq_one_letter_code
_entity_poly.pdbx_strand_id
1 'polypeptide(L)'
;MNYLCPEKKEGPSLRKSFIYIALALAATLFAACAAEDRYASVRIDEVMASNGSTLVLDDGSCPDWFELYNPTDRDISLAGCGVMRAGDPLTITMLPNVDVPARGYLVVCCDGLFGLRDGMAHVDLKLKRAGDSIVLMGPTGAQIDFVSFPALATDSVYCLDDAGTWSVSPQATPGYANGAAGLRGATGDLAGLIAITEVMAKNASWRTDAAGNAYDYVEITNGSPTAVDLAGWFLSDNAEKPRRWTFPEVTVPAGGCLLVWCSGSGTVDGEGRIHAGFRLSKRGEELILTRPDGTTVSRVSVPALEADQVYSLVQGAWRTDAVPSPGYVNGWQGEAAALDDYAASDAAVRINEVCASSSENVAGDWIELYNAGGEAVDLSGWGLSDNSAKPRKWQFPAGTVIPAGGYAGVLCDGSGEVKSNGTLATNFRLSLEGGYAVSLSRPDGGTEDRVYVGPQRKGLSLGRVEGSAGFWYLEQPTPGAANPAIGWKGIAPAPEIDARGGLYDAGEQVRVTMTAPEGAFIYYTLDGSAPDRDAPLYTGPFTIASTTVLRAMTYMDGCLQSDIRTESYLFDAQDRDVRVVSLVADPDDMFGSQGVYSDYMNEHECAANIEVFETDGTRMLDQGCGAGLHGADSRKQEQKGFNIIARSIYGGNRFRAPLISANPYTEYQSVILHASGEDALKSHMCDAVLTSLAEGTSVMYQRFEPCILYINGEYWGMYYIRDRMNEYGVCQFAGWEGQEDDIDLVAGNTNVHQGSDSTFQALLEYVKSTDPSDPSFYDEVGKVIDIRNYMEYIGLEMFVGNGDTLNVKRYRNKNADGLWRWCLYDLDWGFSVDTNSINRWLTPGGMGSRKATDNTLFIQLMKNDRFRDEFLTWFGEQLAGPFSTERVLEKIDACAAMLDPLMDRQLARWGQTRAKWEREVQVLRDYAIERPRKLMGYFQGKGTGEVYFALSDAEMEHYFSAARDVALAYGG
;
A
#
# COMPACT_ATOMS: atom_id res chain seq x y z
N MET A 1 12.32 40.67 -81.31
CA MET A 1 11.51 40.61 -82.55
C MET A 1 11.08 39.17 -82.78
N ASN A 2 9.77 38.89 -82.70
CA ASN A 2 8.92 37.98 -83.51
C ASN A 2 9.62 36.99 -84.48
N TYR A 3 9.18 35.74 -84.76
CA TYR A 3 7.86 35.08 -84.69
C TYR A 3 7.98 33.55 -85.03
N LEU A 4 7.08 32.73 -84.43
CA LEU A 4 6.24 31.60 -84.95
C LEU A 4 6.76 30.21 -85.44
N CYS A 5 6.07 29.19 -84.89
CA CYS A 5 5.91 27.74 -85.22
C CYS A 5 4.87 27.53 -86.38
N PRO A 6 4.43 26.31 -86.87
CA PRO A 6 4.21 25.06 -86.11
C PRO A 6 4.40 23.64 -86.78
N GLU A 7 4.57 22.65 -85.89
CA GLU A 7 4.12 21.24 -85.78
C GLU A 7 4.01 20.24 -86.97
N LYS A 8 4.48 18.99 -86.68
CA LYS A 8 4.13 17.72 -87.36
C LYS A 8 3.82 16.62 -86.31
N LYS A 9 2.71 15.89 -86.52
CA LYS A 9 2.31 14.65 -85.82
C LYS A 9 2.74 13.41 -86.62
N GLU A 10 3.32 12.39 -85.97
CA GLU A 10 3.33 10.98 -86.43
C GLU A 10 3.21 10.01 -85.22
N GLY A 11 2.61 8.83 -85.46
CA GLY A 11 1.90 7.98 -84.48
C GLY A 11 2.71 6.99 -83.60
N PRO A 12 2.03 6.22 -82.71
CA PRO A 12 2.69 5.45 -81.66
C PRO A 12 3.05 4.02 -82.07
N SER A 13 4.25 3.61 -81.65
CA SER A 13 4.95 2.36 -81.99
C SER A 13 4.52 1.13 -81.18
N LEU A 14 4.87 -0.05 -81.74
CA LEU A 14 4.71 -1.45 -81.28
C LEU A 14 5.14 -1.80 -79.84
N ARG A 15 5.54 -0.83 -79.00
CA ARG A 15 5.86 -1.06 -77.57
C ARG A 15 4.64 -1.17 -76.67
N LYS A 16 3.47 -0.64 -77.06
CA LYS A 16 2.29 -0.64 -76.18
C LYS A 16 1.62 -2.02 -76.06
N SER A 17 1.64 -2.86 -77.11
CA SER A 17 0.93 -4.15 -77.07
C SER A 17 1.60 -5.22 -76.20
N PHE A 18 2.93 -5.18 -76.01
CA PHE A 18 3.62 -6.07 -75.05
C PHE A 18 3.42 -5.64 -73.60
N ILE A 19 3.28 -4.33 -73.34
CA ILE A 19 3.04 -3.79 -72.00
C ILE A 19 1.62 -4.14 -71.51
N TYR A 20 0.60 -4.14 -72.36
CA TYR A 20 -0.76 -4.51 -71.93
C TYR A 20 -0.94 -6.01 -71.68
N ILE A 21 -0.23 -6.89 -72.39
CA ILE A 21 -0.26 -8.34 -72.11
C ILE A 21 0.56 -8.66 -70.86
N ALA A 22 1.71 -8.00 -70.66
CA ALA A 22 2.51 -8.15 -69.44
C ALA A 22 1.84 -7.52 -68.20
N LEU A 23 1.14 -6.38 -68.32
CA LEU A 23 0.36 -5.81 -67.21
C LEU A 23 -0.94 -6.58 -66.95
N ALA A 24 -1.58 -7.18 -67.97
CA ALA A 24 -2.72 -8.05 -67.72
C ALA A 24 -2.28 -9.32 -66.97
N LEU A 25 -1.16 -9.95 -67.37
CA LEU A 25 -0.58 -11.10 -66.66
C LEU A 25 -0.04 -10.72 -65.27
N ALA A 26 0.62 -9.57 -65.12
CA ALA A 26 1.14 -9.08 -63.85
C ALA A 26 0.04 -8.59 -62.91
N ALA A 27 -1.07 -8.03 -63.40
CA ALA A 27 -2.22 -7.66 -62.56
C ALA A 27 -3.02 -8.89 -62.12
N THR A 28 -3.12 -9.95 -62.94
CA THR A 28 -3.63 -11.25 -62.47
C THR A 28 -2.68 -11.94 -61.50
N LEU A 29 -1.35 -11.80 -61.64
CA LEU A 29 -0.39 -12.31 -60.66
C LEU A 29 -0.34 -11.48 -59.36
N PHE A 30 -0.46 -10.15 -59.42
CA PHE A 30 -0.48 -9.27 -58.24
C PHE A 30 -1.81 -9.37 -57.48
N ALA A 31 -2.95 -9.55 -58.16
CA ALA A 31 -4.21 -9.80 -57.49
C ALA A 31 -4.25 -11.21 -56.85
N ALA A 32 -3.57 -12.20 -57.43
CA ALA A 32 -3.38 -13.52 -56.80
C ALA A 32 -2.43 -13.44 -55.59
N CYS A 33 -1.32 -12.72 -55.70
CA CYS A 33 -0.34 -12.54 -54.62
C CYS A 33 -0.89 -11.70 -53.45
N ALA A 34 -1.61 -10.60 -53.72
CA ALA A 34 -2.25 -9.78 -52.68
C ALA A 34 -3.49 -10.45 -52.04
N ALA A 35 -4.12 -11.41 -52.74
CA ALA A 35 -5.16 -12.25 -52.16
C ALA A 35 -4.60 -13.37 -51.27
N GLU A 36 -3.33 -13.74 -51.40
CA GLU A 36 -2.66 -14.76 -50.57
C GLU A 36 -2.18 -14.21 -49.21
N ASP A 37 -1.66 -12.97 -49.15
CA ASP A 37 -1.13 -12.36 -47.91
C ASP A 37 -2.18 -12.22 -46.78
N ARG A 38 -3.47 -12.08 -47.10
CA ARG A 38 -4.53 -11.98 -46.09
C ARG A 38 -4.80 -13.31 -45.37
N TYR A 39 -4.44 -14.45 -45.98
CA TYR A 39 -4.67 -15.78 -45.42
C TYR A 39 -3.49 -16.30 -44.59
N ALA A 40 -2.28 -15.79 -44.83
CA ALA A 40 -1.04 -16.24 -44.20
C ALA A 40 -1.01 -16.14 -42.66
N SER A 41 -2.00 -15.47 -42.06
CA SER A 41 -2.14 -15.34 -40.61
C SER A 41 -3.09 -16.37 -39.99
N VAL A 42 -3.99 -16.99 -40.76
CA VAL A 42 -4.87 -18.05 -40.25
C VAL A 42 -4.05 -19.31 -40.04
N ARG A 43 -4.16 -19.91 -38.86
CA ARG A 43 -3.44 -21.14 -38.51
C ARG A 43 -4.37 -22.21 -37.97
N ILE A 44 -3.93 -23.46 -38.04
CA ILE A 44 -4.53 -24.60 -37.35
C ILE A 44 -4.07 -24.55 -35.89
N ASP A 45 -5.00 -24.61 -34.95
CA ASP A 45 -4.73 -24.34 -33.53
C ASP A 45 -4.93 -25.59 -32.64
N GLU A 46 -5.93 -26.40 -32.95
CA GLU A 46 -6.27 -27.61 -32.19
C GLU A 46 -6.81 -28.71 -33.12
N VAL A 47 -6.51 -29.99 -32.84
CA VAL A 47 -6.95 -31.15 -33.63
C VAL A 47 -7.44 -32.28 -32.75
N MET A 48 -8.66 -32.76 -33.00
CA MET A 48 -9.23 -33.96 -32.41
C MET A 48 -9.55 -35.02 -33.48
N ALA A 49 -8.75 -36.08 -33.55
CA ALA A 49 -8.91 -37.16 -34.52
C ALA A 49 -9.76 -38.36 -34.04
N SER A 50 -10.34 -38.27 -32.84
CA SER A 50 -11.30 -39.24 -32.30
C SER A 50 -12.15 -38.57 -31.22
N ASN A 51 -13.28 -38.00 -31.60
CA ASN A 51 -14.21 -37.36 -30.66
C ASN A 51 -15.27 -38.36 -30.17
N GLY A 52 -15.34 -38.55 -28.85
CA GLY A 52 -16.35 -39.36 -28.18
C GLY A 52 -17.35 -38.54 -27.38
N SER A 53 -16.94 -37.39 -26.82
CA SER A 53 -17.79 -36.61 -25.91
C SER A 53 -17.45 -35.13 -25.74
N THR A 54 -16.36 -34.63 -26.32
CA THR A 54 -15.89 -33.25 -26.06
C THR A 54 -16.64 -32.20 -26.89
N LEU A 55 -16.97 -32.54 -28.14
CA LEU A 55 -17.84 -31.73 -28.99
C LEU A 55 -19.04 -32.60 -29.40
N VAL A 56 -20.22 -32.29 -28.87
CA VAL A 56 -21.46 -33.00 -29.19
C VAL A 56 -22.37 -32.06 -29.96
N LEU A 57 -22.73 -32.40 -31.19
CA LEU A 57 -23.64 -31.61 -32.03
C LEU A 57 -25.09 -31.79 -31.57
N ASP A 58 -25.97 -30.91 -32.04
CA ASP A 58 -27.40 -30.92 -31.71
C ASP A 58 -28.12 -32.24 -32.04
N ASP A 59 -27.62 -32.97 -33.04
CA ASP A 59 -28.13 -34.28 -33.43
C ASP A 59 -27.57 -35.44 -32.58
N GLY A 60 -26.73 -35.14 -31.59
CA GLY A 60 -26.06 -36.07 -30.69
C GLY A 60 -24.82 -36.75 -31.28
N SER A 61 -24.36 -36.34 -32.47
CA SER A 61 -23.13 -36.85 -33.07
C SER A 61 -21.88 -36.17 -32.50
N CYS A 62 -20.77 -36.90 -32.47
CA CYS A 62 -19.47 -36.41 -31.99
C CYS A 62 -18.50 -36.46 -33.18
N PRO A 63 -18.43 -35.41 -34.02
CA PRO A 63 -17.55 -35.40 -35.18
C PRO A 63 -16.09 -35.26 -34.75
N ASP A 64 -15.16 -35.88 -35.47
CA ASP A 64 -13.75 -35.47 -35.39
C ASP A 64 -13.64 -34.04 -35.92
N TRP A 65 -12.67 -33.25 -35.43
CA TRP A 65 -12.59 -31.84 -35.80
C TRP A 65 -11.17 -31.31 -35.73
N PHE A 66 -10.94 -30.18 -36.39
CA PHE A 66 -9.79 -29.32 -36.14
C PHE A 66 -10.26 -27.88 -36.07
N GLU A 67 -9.44 -27.02 -35.50
CA GLU A 67 -9.77 -25.62 -35.27
C GLU A 67 -8.81 -24.69 -36.02
N LEU A 68 -9.37 -23.59 -36.51
CA LEU A 68 -8.63 -22.49 -37.11
C LEU A 68 -8.68 -21.26 -36.21
N TYR A 69 -7.55 -20.57 -36.05
CA TYR A 69 -7.45 -19.31 -35.33
C TYR A 69 -7.05 -18.16 -36.24
N ASN A 70 -7.70 -17.01 -36.06
CA ASN A 70 -7.36 -15.76 -36.72
C ASN A 70 -6.71 -14.77 -35.73
N PRO A 71 -5.40 -14.52 -35.81
CA PRO A 71 -4.69 -13.62 -34.90
C PRO A 71 -4.89 -12.13 -35.24
N THR A 72 -5.67 -11.78 -36.28
CA THR A 72 -5.81 -10.40 -36.73
C THR A 72 -7.03 -9.71 -36.13
N ASP A 73 -7.06 -8.38 -36.15
CA ASP A 73 -8.15 -7.55 -35.62
C ASP A 73 -9.32 -7.37 -36.62
N ARG A 74 -9.43 -8.25 -37.62
CA ARG A 74 -10.50 -8.25 -38.62
C ARG A 74 -10.89 -9.67 -39.00
N ASP A 75 -12.13 -9.87 -39.42
CA ASP A 75 -12.62 -11.17 -39.88
C ASP A 75 -11.90 -11.61 -41.17
N ILE A 76 -11.61 -12.91 -41.31
CA ILE A 76 -10.97 -13.50 -42.49
C ILE A 76 -11.90 -14.51 -43.17
N SER A 77 -12.27 -14.21 -44.42
CA SER A 77 -13.19 -15.05 -45.19
C SER A 77 -12.50 -16.22 -45.89
N LEU A 78 -12.88 -17.46 -45.54
CA LEU A 78 -12.36 -18.72 -46.09
C LEU A 78 -12.89 -19.07 -47.49
N ALA A 79 -13.51 -18.10 -48.19
CA ALA A 79 -14.03 -18.27 -49.54
C ALA A 79 -12.97 -18.86 -50.49
N GLY A 80 -13.20 -20.08 -50.97
CA GLY A 80 -12.31 -20.78 -51.91
C GLY A 80 -11.13 -21.49 -51.27
N CYS A 81 -10.96 -21.44 -49.94
CA CYS A 81 -9.95 -22.24 -49.25
C CYS A 81 -10.34 -23.73 -49.24
N GLY A 82 -9.34 -24.60 -49.12
CA GLY A 82 -9.52 -26.05 -49.06
C GLY A 82 -8.64 -26.70 -48.01
N VAL A 83 -8.97 -27.93 -47.66
CA VAL A 83 -8.23 -28.76 -46.72
C VAL A 83 -7.93 -30.11 -47.36
N MET A 84 -6.74 -30.64 -47.09
CA MET A 84 -6.36 -32.00 -47.48
C MET A 84 -5.46 -32.66 -46.44
N ARG A 85 -5.21 -33.96 -46.59
CA ARG A 85 -4.17 -34.66 -45.84
C ARG A 85 -2.91 -34.75 -46.67
N ALA A 86 -1.74 -34.51 -46.09
CA ALA A 86 -0.48 -34.62 -46.83
C ALA A 86 -0.22 -36.05 -47.34
N GLY A 87 -0.73 -37.07 -46.65
CA GLY A 87 -0.67 -38.47 -47.09
C GLY A 87 -1.66 -38.86 -48.20
N ASP A 88 -2.53 -37.93 -48.63
CA ASP A 88 -3.54 -38.11 -49.67
C ASP A 88 -3.73 -36.81 -50.49
N PRO A 89 -2.67 -36.34 -51.18
CA PRO A 89 -2.63 -35.00 -51.78
C PRO A 89 -3.51 -34.86 -53.03
N LEU A 90 -4.14 -35.93 -53.49
CA LEU A 90 -5.06 -35.93 -54.64
C LEU A 90 -6.53 -35.66 -54.22
N THR A 91 -6.80 -35.61 -52.92
CA THR A 91 -8.15 -35.44 -52.36
C THR A 91 -8.21 -34.12 -51.59
N ILE A 92 -8.64 -33.05 -52.27
CA ILE A 92 -8.86 -31.73 -51.67
C ILE A 92 -10.34 -31.55 -51.40
N THR A 93 -10.68 -31.23 -50.15
CA THR A 93 -12.03 -30.91 -49.73
C THR A 93 -12.13 -29.40 -49.54
N MET A 94 -13.09 -28.75 -50.20
CA MET A 94 -13.28 -27.30 -50.05
C MET A 94 -13.83 -26.98 -48.66
N LEU A 95 -13.46 -25.83 -48.10
CA LEU A 95 -14.12 -25.25 -46.94
C LEU A 95 -15.40 -24.54 -47.38
N PRO A 96 -16.47 -24.54 -46.55
CA PRO A 96 -17.64 -23.71 -46.81
C PRO A 96 -17.25 -22.23 -46.77
N ASN A 97 -18.04 -21.38 -47.42
CA ASN A 97 -17.82 -19.94 -47.36
C ASN A 97 -18.22 -19.40 -45.97
N VAL A 98 -17.23 -19.12 -45.13
CA VAL A 98 -17.38 -18.67 -43.74
C VAL A 98 -16.21 -17.80 -43.34
N ASP A 99 -16.45 -16.90 -42.39
CA ASP A 99 -15.40 -16.03 -41.86
C ASP A 99 -14.87 -16.60 -40.53
N VAL A 100 -13.56 -16.52 -40.32
CA VAL A 100 -12.95 -16.69 -39.00
C VAL A 100 -12.92 -15.31 -38.33
N PRO A 101 -13.63 -15.10 -37.20
CA PRO A 101 -13.74 -13.78 -36.58
C PRO A 101 -12.39 -13.18 -36.18
N ALA A 102 -12.30 -11.85 -36.10
CA ALA A 102 -11.14 -11.14 -35.53
C ALA A 102 -10.79 -11.69 -34.13
N ARG A 103 -9.53 -12.07 -33.90
CA ARG A 103 -9.05 -12.72 -32.66
C ARG A 103 -9.86 -13.97 -32.25
N GLY A 104 -10.57 -14.58 -33.20
CA GLY A 104 -11.52 -15.66 -32.96
C GLY A 104 -11.10 -17.00 -33.54
N TYR A 105 -11.90 -18.01 -33.20
CA TYR A 105 -11.69 -19.42 -33.55
C TYR A 105 -12.84 -19.93 -34.43
N LEU A 106 -12.55 -20.90 -35.30
CA LEU A 106 -13.53 -21.61 -36.11
C LEU A 106 -13.30 -23.12 -36.02
N VAL A 107 -14.28 -23.84 -35.52
CA VAL A 107 -14.30 -25.30 -35.50
C VAL A 107 -14.69 -25.85 -36.87
N VAL A 108 -13.87 -26.77 -37.38
CA VAL A 108 -14.08 -27.48 -38.65
C VAL A 108 -14.31 -28.97 -38.39
N CYS A 109 -15.56 -29.40 -38.49
CA CYS A 109 -16.01 -30.78 -38.35
C CYS A 109 -15.61 -31.65 -39.56
N CYS A 110 -14.82 -32.68 -39.30
CA CYS A 110 -14.37 -33.71 -40.24
C CYS A 110 -15.29 -34.93 -40.19
N ASP A 111 -16.54 -34.73 -40.62
CA ASP A 111 -17.61 -35.71 -40.46
C ASP A 111 -18.08 -36.37 -41.76
N GLY A 112 -17.54 -35.96 -42.92
CA GLY A 112 -18.00 -36.45 -44.22
C GLY A 112 -19.16 -35.64 -44.80
N LEU A 113 -19.54 -34.52 -44.19
CA LEU A 113 -20.58 -33.60 -44.67
C LEU A 113 -19.96 -32.33 -45.27
N PHE A 114 -20.78 -31.48 -45.89
CA PHE A 114 -20.32 -30.18 -46.39
C PHE A 114 -21.34 -29.08 -46.09
N GLY A 115 -20.86 -27.93 -45.61
CA GLY A 115 -21.68 -26.72 -45.37
C GLY A 115 -21.49 -26.14 -43.97
N LEU A 116 -22.27 -25.10 -43.65
CA LEU A 116 -22.33 -24.51 -42.31
C LEU A 116 -23.54 -25.03 -41.56
N ARG A 117 -23.32 -25.48 -40.32
CA ARG A 117 -24.37 -25.93 -39.39
C ARG A 117 -23.96 -25.55 -37.98
N ASP A 118 -24.89 -25.02 -37.20
CA ASP A 118 -24.70 -24.71 -35.77
C ASP A 118 -23.44 -23.87 -35.48
N GLY A 119 -23.11 -22.93 -36.38
CA GLY A 119 -21.93 -22.06 -36.27
C GLY A 119 -20.59 -22.72 -36.65
N MET A 120 -20.59 -23.99 -37.05
CA MET A 120 -19.39 -24.76 -37.39
C MET A 120 -19.31 -25.06 -38.89
N ALA A 121 -18.08 -25.20 -39.39
CA ALA A 121 -17.81 -25.62 -40.76
C ALA A 121 -17.74 -27.14 -40.85
N HIS A 122 -18.48 -27.75 -41.77
CA HIS A 122 -18.42 -29.19 -42.03
C HIS A 122 -17.70 -29.45 -43.35
N VAL A 123 -16.80 -30.44 -43.35
CA VAL A 123 -16.01 -30.85 -44.50
C VAL A 123 -16.04 -32.36 -44.73
N ASP A 124 -16.09 -32.75 -46.00
CA ASP A 124 -16.00 -34.13 -46.45
C ASP A 124 -14.57 -34.64 -46.32
N LEU A 125 -14.14 -34.81 -45.07
CA LEU A 125 -12.82 -35.26 -44.65
C LEU A 125 -12.97 -36.14 -43.41
N LYS A 126 -12.13 -37.18 -43.29
CA LYS A 126 -12.03 -38.03 -42.10
C LYS A 126 -10.58 -38.08 -41.62
N LEU A 127 -10.37 -37.78 -40.34
CA LEU A 127 -9.07 -37.84 -39.67
C LEU A 127 -8.73 -39.28 -39.27
N LYS A 128 -7.44 -39.58 -39.16
CA LYS A 128 -6.96 -40.88 -38.68
C LYS A 128 -6.48 -40.79 -37.24
N ARG A 129 -7.15 -41.54 -36.35
CA ARG A 129 -6.74 -41.71 -34.95
C ARG A 129 -5.29 -42.17 -34.76
N ALA A 130 -4.73 -42.95 -35.70
CA ALA A 130 -3.35 -43.45 -35.63
C ALA A 130 -2.26 -42.40 -35.91
N GLY A 131 -2.65 -41.14 -36.15
CA GLY A 131 -1.80 -40.05 -36.61
C GLY A 131 -2.09 -39.71 -38.07
N ASP A 132 -2.16 -38.42 -38.36
CA ASP A 132 -2.44 -37.89 -39.70
C ASP A 132 -1.80 -36.50 -39.87
N SER A 133 -2.15 -35.84 -40.98
CA SER A 133 -1.75 -34.47 -41.25
C SER A 133 -2.91 -33.68 -41.84
N ILE A 134 -2.95 -32.38 -41.57
CA ILE A 134 -3.90 -31.44 -42.15
C ILE A 134 -3.08 -30.35 -42.84
N VAL A 135 -3.38 -30.11 -44.11
CA VAL A 135 -2.82 -29.02 -44.92
C VAL A 135 -3.99 -28.07 -45.22
N LEU A 136 -3.92 -26.85 -44.71
CA LEU A 136 -4.84 -25.78 -45.07
C LEU A 136 -4.32 -25.07 -46.32
N MET A 137 -5.17 -24.89 -47.33
CA MET A 137 -4.80 -24.31 -48.62
C MET A 137 -5.67 -23.11 -48.98
N GLY A 138 -5.04 -22.11 -49.58
CA GLY A 138 -5.72 -20.94 -50.12
C GLY A 138 -6.40 -21.21 -51.47
N PRO A 139 -7.14 -20.23 -51.99
CA PRO A 139 -7.95 -20.38 -53.22
C PRO A 139 -7.15 -20.67 -54.50
N THR A 140 -5.86 -20.43 -54.48
CA THR A 140 -4.90 -20.67 -55.57
C THR A 140 -4.22 -22.05 -55.46
N GLY A 141 -4.45 -22.78 -54.37
CA GLY A 141 -3.76 -24.03 -54.03
C GLY A 141 -2.46 -23.84 -53.24
N ALA A 142 -2.08 -22.61 -52.88
CA ALA A 142 -0.95 -22.36 -51.97
C ALA A 142 -1.25 -22.86 -50.56
N GLN A 143 -0.26 -23.44 -49.87
CA GLN A 143 -0.41 -23.82 -48.47
C GLN A 143 -0.48 -22.57 -47.58
N ILE A 144 -1.55 -22.48 -46.78
CA ILE A 144 -1.71 -21.48 -45.71
C ILE A 144 -1.01 -21.98 -44.45
N ASP A 145 -1.36 -23.20 -44.01
CA ASP A 145 -0.79 -23.79 -42.80
C ASP A 145 -0.77 -25.32 -42.86
N PHE A 146 0.00 -25.94 -41.96
CA PHE A 146 0.19 -27.38 -41.89
C PHE A 146 0.41 -27.86 -40.46
N VAL A 147 -0.29 -28.93 -40.09
CA VAL A 147 -0.02 -29.70 -38.88
C VAL A 147 0.12 -31.19 -39.19
N SER A 148 1.10 -31.83 -38.55
CA SER A 148 1.23 -33.28 -38.48
C SER A 148 1.08 -33.69 -37.02
N PHE A 149 0.12 -34.56 -36.72
CA PHE A 149 -0.21 -34.92 -35.34
C PHE A 149 0.01 -36.43 -35.08
N PRO A 150 0.42 -36.81 -33.86
CA PRO A 150 0.67 -38.20 -33.49
C PRO A 150 -0.64 -39.00 -33.33
N ALA A 151 -0.55 -40.27 -32.97
CA ALA A 151 -1.73 -41.04 -32.59
C ALA A 151 -2.42 -40.40 -31.37
N LEU A 152 -3.74 -40.17 -31.46
CA LEU A 152 -4.53 -39.55 -30.40
C LEU A 152 -5.46 -40.58 -29.73
N ALA A 153 -5.58 -40.49 -28.40
CA ALA A 153 -6.63 -41.19 -27.69
C ALA A 153 -8.00 -40.55 -27.99
N THR A 154 -9.08 -41.29 -27.72
CA THR A 154 -10.44 -40.71 -27.81
C THR A 154 -10.56 -39.58 -26.79
N ASP A 155 -11.17 -38.47 -27.18
CA ASP A 155 -11.31 -37.25 -26.37
C ASP A 155 -9.97 -36.60 -25.97
N SER A 156 -8.91 -36.83 -26.75
CA SER A 156 -7.63 -36.11 -26.63
C SER A 156 -7.35 -35.29 -27.87
N VAL A 157 -6.73 -34.13 -27.65
CA VAL A 157 -6.38 -33.17 -28.70
C VAL A 157 -4.88 -33.09 -28.89
N TYR A 158 -4.48 -32.70 -30.09
CA TYR A 158 -3.16 -32.12 -30.34
C TYR A 158 -3.37 -30.63 -30.47
N CYS A 159 -2.76 -29.83 -29.61
CA CYS A 159 -3.05 -28.40 -29.49
C CYS A 159 -1.75 -27.58 -29.45
N LEU A 160 -1.82 -26.34 -29.91
CA LEU A 160 -0.71 -25.38 -29.97
C LEU A 160 -0.73 -24.49 -28.72
N ASP A 161 0.37 -24.44 -27.96
CA ASP A 161 0.48 -23.52 -26.81
C ASP A 161 0.88 -22.09 -27.22
N ASP A 162 0.84 -21.15 -26.27
CA ASP A 162 1.19 -19.74 -26.50
C ASP A 162 2.64 -19.53 -26.97
N ALA A 163 3.53 -20.52 -26.75
CA ALA A 163 4.90 -20.51 -27.23
C ALA A 163 5.04 -21.10 -28.65
N GLY A 164 3.94 -21.49 -29.28
CA GLY A 164 3.92 -22.11 -30.61
C GLY A 164 4.37 -23.57 -30.62
N THR A 165 4.30 -24.27 -29.49
CA THR A 165 4.69 -25.68 -29.37
C THR A 165 3.47 -26.58 -29.36
N TRP A 166 3.46 -27.59 -30.22
CA TRP A 166 2.39 -28.59 -30.28
C TRP A 166 2.57 -29.69 -29.24
N SER A 167 1.51 -30.01 -28.50
CA SER A 167 1.52 -31.11 -27.52
C SER A 167 0.17 -31.84 -27.48
N VAL A 168 0.17 -33.07 -26.91
CA VAL A 168 -1.07 -33.83 -26.69
C VAL A 168 -1.67 -33.42 -25.35
N SER A 169 -2.95 -33.06 -25.34
CA SER A 169 -3.69 -32.65 -24.16
C SER A 169 -4.99 -33.45 -24.00
N PRO A 170 -5.42 -33.78 -22.76
CA PRO A 170 -6.75 -34.32 -22.48
C PRO A 170 -7.82 -33.21 -22.39
N GLN A 171 -7.43 -31.94 -22.46
CA GLN A 171 -8.32 -30.79 -22.33
C GLN A 171 -8.62 -30.25 -23.73
N ALA A 172 -9.80 -30.60 -24.24
CA ALA A 172 -10.28 -30.11 -25.53
C ALA A 172 -10.94 -28.73 -25.37
N THR A 173 -10.64 -27.80 -26.26
CA THR A 173 -11.15 -26.42 -26.24
C THR A 173 -11.89 -26.01 -27.51
N PRO A 174 -12.83 -26.82 -28.06
CA PRO A 174 -13.48 -26.50 -29.34
C PRO A 174 -14.20 -25.14 -29.30
N GLY A 175 -13.73 -24.20 -30.11
CA GLY A 175 -14.22 -22.82 -30.23
C GLY A 175 -13.48 -21.82 -29.34
N TYR A 176 -12.44 -22.23 -28.59
CA TYR A 176 -11.79 -21.43 -27.55
C TYR A 176 -10.27 -21.60 -27.58
N ALA A 177 -9.55 -20.59 -27.08
CA ALA A 177 -8.10 -20.64 -26.94
C ALA A 177 -7.64 -21.84 -26.09
N ASN A 178 -6.55 -22.49 -26.49
CA ASN A 178 -5.96 -23.56 -25.68
C ASN A 178 -5.58 -23.04 -24.28
N GLY A 179 -5.85 -23.85 -23.24
CA GLY A 179 -5.48 -23.55 -21.86
C GLY A 179 -6.68 -23.36 -20.92
N ALA A 180 -6.40 -22.93 -19.68
CA ALA A 180 -7.39 -22.96 -18.60
C ALA A 180 -8.59 -22.03 -18.84
N ALA A 181 -8.36 -20.85 -19.42
CA ALA A 181 -9.42 -19.89 -19.72
C ALA A 181 -10.35 -20.38 -20.85
N GLY A 182 -9.79 -20.93 -21.93
CA GLY A 182 -10.62 -21.51 -22.98
C GLY A 182 -11.28 -22.82 -22.58
N LEU A 183 -10.66 -23.64 -21.72
CA LEU A 183 -11.32 -24.82 -21.15
C LEU A 183 -12.54 -24.43 -20.31
N ARG A 184 -12.42 -23.37 -19.51
CA ARG A 184 -13.56 -22.77 -18.79
C ARG A 184 -14.63 -22.28 -19.75
N GLY A 185 -14.25 -21.59 -20.82
CA GLY A 185 -15.15 -21.20 -21.91
C GLY A 185 -15.89 -22.40 -22.52
N ALA A 186 -15.15 -23.41 -22.97
CA ALA A 186 -15.65 -24.64 -23.60
C ALA A 186 -16.57 -25.46 -22.70
N THR A 187 -16.30 -25.48 -21.39
CA THR A 187 -17.14 -26.16 -20.39
C THR A 187 -18.33 -25.31 -19.93
N GLY A 188 -18.41 -24.05 -20.36
CA GLY A 188 -19.44 -23.10 -19.93
C GLY A 188 -19.25 -22.56 -18.50
N ASP A 189 -18.06 -22.69 -17.91
CA ASP A 189 -17.68 -22.07 -16.63
C ASP A 189 -17.13 -20.65 -16.86
N LEU A 190 -18.00 -19.63 -16.86
CA LEU A 190 -17.58 -18.24 -17.06
C LEU A 190 -17.15 -17.55 -15.75
N ALA A 191 -17.05 -18.29 -14.64
CA ALA A 191 -16.63 -17.72 -13.37
C ALA A 191 -15.19 -17.18 -13.48
N GLY A 192 -15.03 -15.89 -13.22
CA GLY A 192 -13.77 -15.17 -13.39
C GLY A 192 -13.41 -14.79 -14.83
N LEU A 193 -14.21 -15.17 -15.83
CA LEU A 193 -14.04 -14.74 -17.23
C LEU A 193 -14.97 -13.57 -17.57
N ILE A 194 -16.23 -13.61 -17.12
CA ILE A 194 -17.10 -12.43 -17.10
C ILE A 194 -17.10 -11.87 -15.69
N ALA A 195 -16.51 -10.70 -15.52
CA ALA A 195 -16.26 -10.13 -14.21
C ALA A 195 -16.66 -8.66 -14.14
N ILE A 196 -17.14 -8.25 -12.96
CA ILE A 196 -17.20 -6.83 -12.61
C ILE A 196 -15.76 -6.40 -12.35
N THR A 197 -15.31 -5.34 -13.01
CA THR A 197 -13.91 -4.90 -12.96
C THR A 197 -13.73 -3.47 -12.52
N GLU A 198 -14.74 -2.61 -12.68
CA GLU A 198 -14.64 -1.21 -12.27
C GLU A 198 -15.99 -0.72 -11.73
N VAL A 199 -15.96 0.04 -10.64
CA VAL A 199 -17.17 0.58 -10.00
C VAL A 199 -16.94 2.01 -9.57
N MET A 200 -17.78 2.93 -10.07
CA MET A 200 -17.86 4.30 -9.57
C MET A 200 -19.20 4.52 -8.88
N ALA A 201 -19.21 4.43 -7.55
CA ALA A 201 -20.44 4.53 -6.75
C ALA A 201 -20.97 5.96 -6.58
N LYS A 202 -20.15 6.97 -6.91
CA LYS A 202 -20.57 8.37 -6.89
C LYS A 202 -19.89 9.17 -8.01
N ASN A 203 -20.47 9.19 -9.19
CA ASN A 203 -20.00 10.06 -10.27
C ASN A 203 -20.56 11.47 -10.06
N ALA A 204 -19.68 12.43 -9.80
CA ALA A 204 -20.03 13.84 -9.67
C ALA A 204 -19.66 14.62 -10.93
N SER A 205 -18.54 14.27 -11.55
CA SER A 205 -17.99 15.06 -12.65
C SER A 205 -17.18 14.24 -13.66
N TRP A 206 -16.72 13.03 -13.31
CA TRP A 206 -15.76 12.26 -14.14
C TRP A 206 -16.23 12.01 -15.57
N ARG A 207 -17.39 11.38 -15.73
CA ARG A 207 -17.95 11.06 -17.04
C ARG A 207 -19.41 11.49 -17.09
N THR A 208 -19.71 12.45 -17.95
CA THR A 208 -21.07 12.95 -18.14
C THR A 208 -21.63 12.57 -19.51
N ASP A 209 -22.94 12.51 -19.63
CA ASP A 209 -23.61 12.50 -20.92
C ASP A 209 -23.47 13.85 -21.67
N ALA A 210 -23.98 13.92 -22.90
CA ALA A 210 -23.98 15.14 -23.71
C ALA A 210 -24.79 16.30 -23.09
N ALA A 211 -25.65 16.02 -22.11
CA ALA A 211 -26.41 17.01 -21.37
C ALA A 211 -25.72 17.41 -20.04
N GLY A 212 -24.56 16.85 -19.74
CA GLY A 212 -23.79 17.12 -18.52
C GLY A 212 -24.24 16.32 -17.29
N ASN A 213 -25.10 15.31 -17.43
CA ASN A 213 -25.49 14.47 -16.31
C ASN A 213 -24.41 13.43 -16.00
N ALA A 214 -24.04 13.33 -14.73
CA ALA A 214 -23.16 12.28 -14.22
C ALA A 214 -24.01 11.15 -13.61
N TYR A 215 -23.73 9.91 -14.00
CA TYR A 215 -24.33 8.72 -13.41
C TYR A 215 -23.23 7.80 -12.89
N ASP A 216 -23.51 7.17 -11.74
CA ASP A 216 -22.72 6.08 -11.19
C ASP A 216 -22.64 4.94 -12.22
N TYR A 217 -21.61 4.12 -12.20
CA TYR A 217 -21.48 3.03 -13.18
C TYR A 217 -20.80 1.79 -12.62
N VAL A 218 -21.04 0.68 -13.32
CA VAL A 218 -20.35 -0.61 -13.17
C VAL A 218 -19.81 -1.00 -14.54
N GLU A 219 -18.54 -1.37 -14.60
CA GLU A 219 -17.92 -1.98 -15.77
C GLU A 219 -17.85 -3.51 -15.61
N ILE A 220 -18.18 -4.19 -16.70
CA ILE A 220 -18.08 -5.65 -16.81
C ILE A 220 -17.14 -5.97 -17.97
N THR A 221 -16.09 -6.74 -17.73
CA THR A 221 -15.19 -7.21 -18.78
C THR A 221 -15.47 -8.66 -19.16
N ASN A 222 -15.11 -8.98 -20.39
CA ASN A 222 -15.11 -10.33 -20.92
C ASN A 222 -13.68 -10.78 -21.21
N GLY A 223 -13.07 -11.51 -20.27
CA GLY A 223 -11.79 -12.18 -20.44
C GLY A 223 -11.88 -13.53 -21.16
N SER A 224 -13.06 -13.95 -21.63
CA SER A 224 -13.18 -15.16 -22.45
C SER A 224 -12.75 -14.87 -23.90
N PRO A 225 -12.29 -15.89 -24.66
CA PRO A 225 -11.85 -15.71 -26.04
C PRO A 225 -13.00 -15.58 -27.05
N THR A 226 -14.25 -15.60 -26.58
CA THR A 226 -15.46 -15.47 -27.41
C THR A 226 -16.35 -14.36 -26.88
N ALA A 227 -17.18 -13.78 -27.74
CA ALA A 227 -18.20 -12.83 -27.29
C ALA A 227 -19.22 -13.53 -26.36
N VAL A 228 -19.68 -12.85 -25.32
CA VAL A 228 -20.68 -13.38 -24.37
C VAL A 228 -21.95 -12.54 -24.39
N ASP A 229 -23.08 -13.20 -24.64
CA ASP A 229 -24.40 -12.60 -24.54
C ASP A 229 -24.89 -12.58 -23.08
N LEU A 230 -25.25 -11.38 -22.61
CA LEU A 230 -25.77 -11.16 -21.27
C LEU A 230 -27.30 -11.07 -21.25
N ALA A 231 -27.99 -11.29 -22.37
CA ALA A 231 -29.45 -11.32 -22.41
C ALA A 231 -30.03 -12.24 -21.32
N GLY A 232 -30.91 -11.68 -20.48
CA GLY A 232 -31.54 -12.43 -19.38
C GLY A 232 -30.67 -12.66 -18.13
N TRP A 233 -29.40 -12.24 -18.14
CA TRP A 233 -28.56 -12.22 -16.93
C TRP A 233 -29.05 -11.14 -15.96
N PHE A 234 -28.54 -11.15 -14.73
CA PHE A 234 -28.92 -10.21 -13.69
C PHE A 234 -27.72 -9.48 -13.08
N LEU A 235 -27.87 -8.18 -12.86
CA LEU A 235 -27.02 -7.37 -11.98
C LEU A 235 -27.79 -6.97 -10.73
N SER A 236 -27.11 -6.97 -9.58
CA SER A 236 -27.68 -6.54 -8.30
C SER A 236 -26.65 -5.86 -7.42
N ASP A 237 -27.07 -4.82 -6.71
CA ASP A 237 -26.44 -4.11 -5.58
C ASP A 237 -26.93 -4.66 -4.21
N ASN A 238 -27.63 -5.80 -4.20
CA ASN A 238 -28.19 -6.39 -3.00
C ASN A 238 -27.95 -7.90 -2.95
N ALA A 239 -27.11 -8.32 -2.00
CA ALA A 239 -26.72 -9.70 -1.80
C ALA A 239 -27.88 -10.67 -1.51
N GLU A 240 -28.95 -10.17 -0.87
CA GLU A 240 -30.15 -10.94 -0.57
C GLU A 240 -31.09 -11.06 -1.79
N LYS A 241 -30.84 -10.27 -2.84
CA LYS A 241 -31.63 -10.23 -4.08
C LYS A 241 -30.71 -10.29 -5.31
N PRO A 242 -29.97 -11.39 -5.55
CA PRO A 242 -28.98 -11.47 -6.63
C PRO A 242 -29.56 -11.37 -8.05
N ARG A 243 -30.89 -11.47 -8.21
CA ARG A 243 -31.62 -11.36 -9.49
C ARG A 243 -32.46 -10.08 -9.58
N ARG A 244 -31.90 -8.92 -9.18
CA ARG A 244 -32.65 -7.65 -9.02
C ARG A 244 -32.97 -6.95 -10.34
N TRP A 245 -31.99 -6.73 -11.21
CA TRP A 245 -32.18 -6.07 -12.49
C TRP A 245 -31.68 -6.97 -13.63
N THR A 246 -32.47 -7.13 -14.68
CA THR A 246 -32.17 -7.99 -15.82
C THR A 246 -31.55 -7.17 -16.95
N PHE A 247 -30.48 -7.70 -17.54
CA PHE A 247 -29.87 -7.08 -18.72
C PHE A 247 -30.81 -7.09 -19.92
N PRO A 248 -30.82 -6.03 -20.74
CA PRO A 248 -31.40 -6.08 -22.07
C PRO A 248 -30.54 -6.98 -22.99
N GLU A 249 -30.96 -7.13 -24.25
CA GLU A 249 -30.13 -7.77 -25.28
C GLU A 249 -28.80 -7.01 -25.43
N VAL A 250 -27.69 -7.62 -25.00
CA VAL A 250 -26.35 -7.03 -25.08
C VAL A 250 -25.29 -8.12 -25.10
N THR A 251 -24.32 -7.95 -25.99
CA THR A 251 -23.17 -8.86 -26.13
C THR A 251 -21.90 -8.11 -25.77
N VAL A 252 -21.05 -8.71 -24.93
CA VAL A 252 -19.71 -8.21 -24.60
C VAL A 252 -18.70 -8.95 -25.49
N PRO A 253 -17.97 -8.25 -26.39
CA PRO A 253 -16.96 -8.89 -27.25
C PRO A 253 -15.86 -9.62 -26.45
N ALA A 254 -15.18 -10.58 -27.06
CA ALA A 254 -13.99 -11.20 -26.47
C ALA A 254 -12.92 -10.13 -26.17
N GLY A 255 -12.37 -10.11 -24.96
CA GLY A 255 -11.45 -9.07 -24.49
C GLY A 255 -12.07 -7.68 -24.32
N GLY A 256 -13.39 -7.53 -24.56
CA GLY A 256 -14.10 -6.26 -24.48
C GLY A 256 -14.66 -5.98 -23.09
N CYS A 257 -15.22 -4.77 -22.93
CA CYS A 257 -15.95 -4.39 -21.73
C CYS A 257 -17.32 -3.78 -22.05
N LEU A 258 -18.19 -3.75 -21.04
CA LEU A 258 -19.51 -3.15 -21.06
C LEU A 258 -19.66 -2.21 -19.88
N LEU A 259 -20.00 -0.95 -20.16
CA LEU A 259 -20.35 0.04 -19.16
C LEU A 259 -21.86 0.03 -18.88
N VAL A 260 -22.24 -0.22 -17.64
CA VAL A 260 -23.62 -0.17 -17.15
C VAL A 260 -23.79 1.04 -16.24
N TRP A 261 -24.64 1.98 -16.64
CA TRP A 261 -24.91 3.18 -15.86
C TRP A 261 -25.95 2.89 -14.78
N CYS A 262 -25.72 3.28 -13.54
CA CYS A 262 -26.63 3.03 -12.43
C CYS A 262 -27.48 4.26 -12.14
N SER A 263 -28.40 4.60 -13.06
CA SER A 263 -29.26 5.80 -12.92
C SER A 263 -30.57 5.56 -12.17
N GLY A 264 -30.96 4.29 -12.01
CA GLY A 264 -32.26 3.89 -11.46
C GLY A 264 -33.39 3.82 -12.48
N SER A 265 -33.16 4.13 -13.76
CA SER A 265 -34.24 4.11 -14.76
C SER A 265 -34.57 2.70 -15.26
N GLY A 266 -33.58 1.80 -15.31
CA GLY A 266 -33.76 0.46 -15.86
C GLY A 266 -33.94 0.40 -17.38
N THR A 267 -33.53 1.45 -18.11
CA THR A 267 -33.80 1.61 -19.55
C THR A 267 -32.53 1.77 -20.38
N VAL A 268 -32.60 1.49 -21.68
CA VAL A 268 -31.59 1.93 -22.65
C VAL A 268 -31.97 3.34 -23.12
N ASP A 269 -31.04 4.29 -23.11
CA ASP A 269 -31.31 5.67 -23.54
C ASP A 269 -31.15 5.88 -25.06
N GLY A 270 -31.40 7.10 -25.53
CA GLY A 270 -31.35 7.44 -26.96
C GLY A 270 -29.96 7.34 -27.61
N GLU A 271 -28.90 7.21 -26.80
CA GLU A 271 -27.52 6.99 -27.25
C GLU A 271 -27.12 5.50 -27.15
N GLY A 272 -28.05 4.62 -26.77
CA GLY A 272 -27.78 3.18 -26.62
C GLY A 272 -27.11 2.81 -25.29
N ARG A 273 -27.00 3.74 -24.33
CA ARG A 273 -26.39 3.44 -23.02
C ARG A 273 -27.37 2.66 -22.16
N ILE A 274 -26.86 1.61 -21.52
CA ILE A 274 -27.65 0.73 -20.66
C ILE A 274 -27.69 1.30 -19.25
N HIS A 275 -28.91 1.56 -18.73
CA HIS A 275 -29.11 2.01 -17.36
C HIS A 275 -29.72 0.92 -16.47
N ALA A 276 -29.05 0.58 -15.37
CA ALA A 276 -29.56 -0.31 -14.34
C ALA A 276 -30.77 0.30 -13.61
N GLY A 277 -31.66 -0.57 -13.12
CA GLY A 277 -32.85 -0.21 -12.34
C GLY A 277 -32.56 0.24 -10.90
N PHE A 278 -31.32 0.54 -10.56
CA PHE A 278 -30.87 1.01 -9.25
C PHE A 278 -29.74 2.02 -9.39
N ARG A 279 -29.41 2.68 -8.26
CA ARG A 279 -28.28 3.59 -8.09
C ARG A 279 -27.34 3.00 -7.05
N LEU A 280 -26.07 3.34 -7.13
CA LEU A 280 -25.08 2.83 -6.19
C LEU A 280 -25.05 3.64 -4.89
N SER A 281 -24.64 2.99 -3.81
CA SER A 281 -24.41 3.58 -2.49
C SER A 281 -22.94 3.94 -2.32
N LYS A 282 -22.66 5.24 -2.14
CA LYS A 282 -21.31 5.70 -1.77
C LYS A 282 -20.79 5.19 -0.42
N ARG A 283 -21.65 4.58 0.42
CA ARG A 283 -21.26 4.00 1.72
C ARG A 283 -20.71 2.57 1.60
N GLY A 284 -20.63 2.05 0.38
CA GLY A 284 -20.28 0.66 0.10
C GLY A 284 -21.52 -0.24 0.05
N GLU A 285 -21.43 -1.29 -0.78
CA GLU A 285 -22.43 -2.32 -0.98
C GLU A 285 -21.84 -3.50 -1.77
N GLU A 286 -22.57 -4.61 -1.88
CA GLU A 286 -22.14 -5.78 -2.66
C GLU A 286 -22.78 -5.77 -4.04
N LEU A 287 -21.96 -5.87 -5.08
CA LEU A 287 -22.40 -6.05 -6.46
C LEU A 287 -22.27 -7.51 -6.87
N ILE A 288 -23.31 -8.03 -7.53
CA ILE A 288 -23.40 -9.42 -7.96
C ILE A 288 -23.86 -9.49 -9.40
N LEU A 289 -23.12 -10.23 -10.22
CA LEU A 289 -23.51 -10.65 -11.57
C LEU A 289 -23.92 -12.12 -11.56
N THR A 290 -25.15 -12.40 -12.00
CA THR A 290 -25.77 -13.73 -11.91
C THR A 290 -26.34 -14.16 -13.26
N ARG A 291 -26.15 -15.43 -13.61
CA ARG A 291 -26.74 -16.05 -14.81
C ARG A 291 -28.25 -16.28 -14.68
N PRO A 292 -28.95 -16.53 -15.81
CA PRO A 292 -30.36 -16.93 -15.82
C PRO A 292 -30.67 -18.14 -14.93
N ASP A 293 -29.75 -19.11 -14.87
CA ASP A 293 -29.87 -20.33 -14.06
C ASP A 293 -29.75 -20.07 -12.54
N GLY A 294 -29.17 -18.94 -12.13
CA GLY A 294 -28.93 -18.55 -10.75
C GLY A 294 -27.50 -18.60 -10.26
N THR A 295 -26.58 -19.04 -11.10
CA THR A 295 -25.16 -19.12 -10.77
C THR A 295 -24.56 -17.72 -10.71
N THR A 296 -23.94 -17.36 -9.60
CA THR A 296 -23.15 -16.12 -9.48
C THR A 296 -21.82 -16.29 -10.20
N VAL A 297 -21.52 -15.41 -11.15
CA VAL A 297 -20.26 -15.45 -11.93
C VAL A 297 -19.22 -14.43 -11.44
N SER A 298 -19.68 -13.34 -10.82
CA SER A 298 -18.85 -12.28 -10.28
C SER A 298 -19.54 -11.66 -9.06
N ARG A 299 -18.73 -11.36 -8.05
CA ARG A 299 -19.17 -10.71 -6.81
C ARG A 299 -18.08 -9.77 -6.33
N VAL A 300 -18.46 -8.55 -5.96
CA VAL A 300 -17.53 -7.53 -5.48
C VAL A 300 -18.15 -6.82 -4.27
N SER A 301 -17.41 -6.79 -3.16
CA SER A 301 -17.76 -5.97 -2.00
C SER A 301 -17.14 -4.59 -2.17
N VAL A 302 -17.94 -3.64 -2.65
CA VAL A 302 -17.51 -2.28 -2.94
C VAL A 302 -17.37 -1.53 -1.59
N PRO A 303 -16.20 -0.94 -1.29
CA PRO A 303 -16.02 -0.14 -0.09
C PRO A 303 -16.80 1.18 -0.18
N ALA A 304 -16.79 1.96 0.91
CA ALA A 304 -17.21 3.35 0.80
C ALA A 304 -16.28 4.11 -0.16
N LEU A 305 -16.86 4.89 -1.07
CA LEU A 305 -16.15 5.65 -2.09
C LEU A 305 -16.51 7.13 -2.01
N GLU A 306 -15.51 7.98 -2.19
CA GLU A 306 -15.71 9.41 -2.36
C GLU A 306 -16.24 9.76 -3.76
N ALA A 307 -16.60 11.03 -3.97
CA ALA A 307 -17.08 11.49 -5.27
C ALA A 307 -15.98 11.41 -6.34
N ASP A 308 -16.31 10.87 -7.50
CA ASP A 308 -15.42 10.55 -8.64
C ASP A 308 -14.34 9.50 -8.33
N GLN A 309 -14.33 8.91 -7.12
CA GLN A 309 -13.44 7.80 -6.80
C GLN A 309 -13.97 6.49 -7.39
N VAL A 310 -13.05 5.67 -7.88
CA VAL A 310 -13.34 4.37 -8.47
C VAL A 310 -12.82 3.24 -7.59
N TYR A 311 -13.46 2.08 -7.65
CA TYR A 311 -12.90 0.82 -7.19
C TYR A 311 -12.64 -0.05 -8.42
N SER A 312 -11.37 -0.28 -8.75
CA SER A 312 -10.96 -0.96 -9.99
C SER A 312 -10.13 -2.20 -9.69
N LEU A 313 -10.40 -3.29 -10.41
CA LEU A 313 -9.57 -4.48 -10.44
C LEU A 313 -8.41 -4.24 -11.39
N VAL A 314 -7.22 -4.03 -10.84
CA VAL A 314 -5.98 -3.81 -11.59
C VAL A 314 -5.02 -4.94 -11.23
N GLN A 315 -4.63 -5.75 -12.22
CA GLN A 315 -3.69 -6.87 -12.04
C GLN A 315 -4.12 -7.83 -10.91
N GLY A 316 -5.41 -8.19 -10.88
CA GLY A 316 -5.94 -9.14 -9.90
C GLY A 316 -6.16 -8.56 -8.49
N ALA A 317 -5.76 -7.31 -8.22
CA ALA A 317 -5.99 -6.62 -6.97
C ALA A 317 -6.99 -5.46 -7.13
N TRP A 318 -7.95 -5.37 -6.21
CA TRP A 318 -8.88 -4.25 -6.18
C TRP A 318 -8.27 -3.02 -5.49
N ARG A 319 -8.46 -1.85 -6.09
CA ARG A 319 -7.80 -0.59 -5.73
C ARG A 319 -8.77 0.58 -5.74
N THR A 320 -8.65 1.48 -4.76
CA THR A 320 -9.43 2.75 -4.67
C THR A 320 -8.63 3.99 -5.05
N ASP A 321 -7.34 3.81 -5.30
CA ASP A 321 -6.37 4.83 -5.70
C ASP A 321 -6.14 4.84 -7.23
N ALA A 322 -6.76 3.92 -7.97
CA ALA A 322 -6.70 3.87 -9.42
C ALA A 322 -7.34 5.11 -10.06
N VAL A 323 -6.90 5.42 -11.28
CA VAL A 323 -7.58 6.39 -12.12
C VAL A 323 -8.81 5.74 -12.76
N PRO A 324 -9.99 6.38 -12.80
CA PRO A 324 -11.16 5.76 -13.40
C PRO A 324 -10.97 5.64 -14.91
N SER A 325 -11.08 4.41 -15.42
CA SER A 325 -10.80 4.07 -16.81
C SER A 325 -12.04 3.53 -17.55
N PRO A 326 -13.21 4.18 -17.47
CA PRO A 326 -14.45 3.57 -17.94
C PRO A 326 -14.41 3.34 -19.45
N GLY A 327 -14.64 2.10 -19.89
CA GLY A 327 -14.58 1.73 -21.31
C GLY A 327 -13.16 1.49 -21.83
N TYR A 328 -12.15 1.54 -20.97
CA TYR A 328 -10.75 1.26 -21.28
C TYR A 328 -10.27 0.06 -20.45
N VAL A 329 -9.09 -0.48 -20.78
CA VAL A 329 -8.50 -1.55 -19.96
C VAL A 329 -8.07 -1.00 -18.60
N ASN A 330 -8.52 -1.63 -17.52
CA ASN A 330 -8.05 -1.26 -16.18
C ASN A 330 -6.53 -1.41 -16.07
N GLY A 331 -5.89 -0.39 -15.50
CA GLY A 331 -4.43 -0.28 -15.40
C GLY A 331 -3.87 0.82 -16.29
N TRP A 332 -2.58 1.07 -16.15
CA TRP A 332 -1.93 2.31 -16.60
C TRP A 332 -2.24 2.73 -18.05
N GLN A 333 -2.39 1.78 -19.00
CA GLN A 333 -2.69 2.10 -20.40
C GLN A 333 -4.07 2.72 -20.56
N GLY A 334 -5.10 2.08 -20.00
CA GLY A 334 -6.46 2.61 -20.07
C GLY A 334 -6.66 3.79 -19.13
N GLU A 335 -5.99 3.81 -17.99
CA GLU A 335 -5.93 4.98 -17.09
C GLU A 335 -5.35 6.21 -17.81
N ALA A 336 -4.22 6.06 -18.51
CA ALA A 336 -3.61 7.14 -19.29
C ALA A 336 -4.50 7.58 -20.46
N ALA A 337 -5.14 6.64 -21.16
CA ALA A 337 -6.08 6.95 -22.23
C ALA A 337 -7.30 7.71 -21.71
N ALA A 338 -7.88 7.28 -20.58
CA ALA A 338 -9.00 7.94 -19.94
C ALA A 338 -8.64 9.36 -19.45
N LEU A 339 -7.41 9.56 -18.94
CA LEU A 339 -6.93 10.90 -18.56
C LEU A 339 -6.78 11.84 -19.75
N ASP A 340 -6.31 11.34 -20.88
CA ASP A 340 -6.16 12.14 -22.10
C ASP A 340 -7.52 12.63 -22.61
N ASP A 341 -8.56 11.79 -22.52
CA ASP A 341 -9.94 12.19 -22.80
C ASP A 341 -10.50 13.17 -21.76
N TYR A 342 -10.16 12.99 -20.47
CA TYR A 342 -10.72 13.76 -19.36
C TYR A 342 -10.15 15.18 -19.23
N ALA A 343 -8.87 15.37 -19.54
CA ALA A 343 -8.11 16.58 -19.22
C ALA A 343 -8.11 17.66 -20.32
N ALA A 344 -8.92 17.49 -21.37
CA ALA A 344 -9.05 18.46 -22.45
C ALA A 344 -9.83 19.70 -21.98
N SER A 345 -9.09 20.76 -21.60
CA SER A 345 -9.65 22.10 -21.34
C SER A 345 -8.87 23.15 -22.14
N ASP A 346 -9.60 23.91 -22.95
CA ASP A 346 -9.11 25.10 -23.67
C ASP A 346 -9.30 26.38 -22.81
N ALA A 347 -9.55 26.23 -21.51
CA ALA A 347 -9.72 27.35 -20.59
C ALA A 347 -8.47 28.23 -20.52
N ALA A 348 -8.69 29.54 -20.45
CA ALA A 348 -7.61 30.52 -20.31
C ALA A 348 -6.87 30.35 -18.97
N VAL A 349 -7.59 30.16 -17.87
CA VAL A 349 -7.00 29.80 -16.57
C VAL A 349 -7.24 28.33 -16.32
N ARG A 350 -6.17 27.60 -16.03
CA ARG A 350 -6.20 26.15 -15.89
C ARG A 350 -5.30 25.70 -14.75
N ILE A 351 -5.56 24.49 -14.25
CA ILE A 351 -4.65 23.82 -13.32
C ILE A 351 -3.40 23.42 -14.12
N ASN A 352 -2.25 23.86 -13.65
CA ASN A 352 -0.96 23.65 -14.32
C ASN A 352 -0.21 22.46 -13.71
N GLU A 353 -0.16 22.40 -12.38
CA GLU A 353 0.63 21.43 -11.65
C GLU A 353 0.02 21.19 -10.25
N VAL A 354 0.08 19.94 -9.78
CA VAL A 354 -0.41 19.50 -8.47
C VAL A 354 0.70 18.70 -7.81
N CYS A 355 1.05 19.04 -6.57
CA CYS A 355 2.06 18.32 -5.80
C CYS A 355 1.49 17.98 -4.42
N ALA A 356 1.20 16.70 -4.20
CA ALA A 356 0.63 16.21 -2.93
C ALA A 356 1.67 15.93 -1.84
N SER A 357 2.97 16.00 -2.18
CA SER A 357 4.06 15.99 -1.20
C SER A 357 5.33 16.46 -1.87
N SER A 358 5.75 17.66 -1.50
CA SER A 358 6.92 18.31 -2.06
C SER A 358 8.24 17.79 -1.47
N SER A 359 9.35 18.02 -2.19
CA SER A 359 10.70 17.80 -1.66
C SER A 359 11.06 18.88 -0.64
N GLU A 360 12.17 18.72 0.11
CA GLU A 360 12.59 19.69 1.14
C GLU A 360 12.73 21.14 0.63
N ASN A 361 12.90 21.33 -0.69
CA ASN A 361 13.12 22.63 -1.33
C ASN A 361 11.83 23.41 -1.64
N VAL A 362 10.64 22.79 -1.52
CA VAL A 362 9.35 23.45 -1.68
C VAL A 362 8.50 23.02 -0.48
N ALA A 363 8.08 23.89 0.41
CA ALA A 363 7.43 23.46 1.65
C ALA A 363 5.91 23.21 1.45
N GLY A 364 5.46 21.98 1.69
CA GLY A 364 4.05 21.58 1.76
C GLY A 364 3.39 21.25 0.42
N ASP A 365 2.18 20.70 0.50
CA ASP A 365 1.36 20.35 -0.66
C ASP A 365 0.88 21.62 -1.38
N TRP A 366 0.77 21.59 -2.70
CA TRP A 366 0.32 22.76 -3.46
C TRP A 366 -0.36 22.42 -4.78
N ILE A 367 -1.15 23.38 -5.25
CA ILE A 367 -1.75 23.40 -6.58
C ILE A 367 -1.34 24.71 -7.24
N GLU A 368 -0.92 24.66 -8.49
CA GLU A 368 -0.64 25.84 -9.29
C GLU A 368 -1.65 26.02 -10.42
N LEU A 369 -2.05 27.26 -10.60
CA LEU A 369 -2.83 27.70 -11.75
C LEU A 369 -1.94 28.47 -12.74
N TYR A 370 -2.21 28.30 -14.02
CA TYR A 370 -1.58 29.05 -15.10
C TYR A 370 -2.63 29.76 -15.96
N ASN A 371 -2.38 31.03 -16.28
CA ASN A 371 -3.18 31.79 -17.22
C ASN A 371 -2.53 31.75 -18.62
N ALA A 372 -3.01 30.85 -19.47
CA ALA A 372 -2.63 30.73 -20.88
C ALA A 372 -3.26 31.81 -21.78
N GLY A 373 -4.17 32.63 -21.25
CA GLY A 373 -4.82 33.71 -21.97
C GLY A 373 -3.94 34.94 -22.19
N GLY A 374 -4.36 35.81 -23.12
CA GLY A 374 -3.67 37.06 -23.43
C GLY A 374 -3.95 38.23 -22.49
N GLU A 375 -4.85 38.07 -21.51
CA GLU A 375 -5.28 39.12 -20.58
C GLU A 375 -5.21 38.63 -19.12
N ALA A 376 -5.11 39.56 -18.17
CA ALA A 376 -5.18 39.23 -16.75
C ALA A 376 -6.59 38.76 -16.34
N VAL A 377 -6.68 37.77 -15.45
CA VAL A 377 -7.96 37.20 -14.99
C VAL A 377 -8.11 37.38 -13.48
N ASP A 378 -9.26 37.92 -13.07
CA ASP A 378 -9.66 38.05 -11.66
C ASP A 378 -10.35 36.77 -11.18
N LEU A 379 -9.73 36.12 -10.19
CA LEU A 379 -10.18 34.89 -9.57
C LEU A 379 -11.08 35.12 -8.35
N SER A 380 -11.44 36.36 -8.02
CA SER A 380 -12.27 36.67 -6.86
C SER A 380 -13.52 35.78 -6.78
N GLY A 381 -13.61 34.99 -5.71
CA GLY A 381 -14.74 34.08 -5.48
C GLY A 381 -14.72 32.79 -6.33
N TRP A 382 -13.74 32.57 -7.19
CA TRP A 382 -13.54 31.25 -7.80
C TRP A 382 -13.27 30.22 -6.72
N GLY A 383 -13.60 28.95 -6.98
CA GLY A 383 -13.40 27.85 -6.05
C GLY A 383 -12.28 26.91 -6.45
N LEU A 384 -11.56 26.38 -5.46
CA LEU A 384 -10.62 25.28 -5.59
C LEU A 384 -11.05 24.15 -4.64
N SER A 385 -11.02 22.89 -5.10
CA SER A 385 -11.41 21.76 -4.28
C SER A 385 -10.74 20.45 -4.68
N ASP A 386 -10.42 19.62 -3.69
CA ASP A 386 -10.04 18.20 -3.73
C ASP A 386 -11.26 17.23 -3.67
N ASN A 387 -12.47 17.74 -3.87
CA ASN A 387 -13.70 16.97 -3.69
C ASN A 387 -14.77 17.46 -4.67
N SER A 388 -15.05 16.67 -5.68
CA SER A 388 -15.98 17.02 -6.75
C SER A 388 -17.42 17.23 -6.28
N ALA A 389 -17.82 16.71 -5.11
CA ALA A 389 -19.13 17.00 -4.53
C ALA A 389 -19.21 18.40 -3.89
N LYS A 390 -18.08 19.08 -3.70
CA LYS A 390 -17.96 20.43 -3.13
C LYS A 390 -17.03 21.29 -3.98
N PRO A 391 -17.35 21.58 -5.25
CA PRO A 391 -16.42 22.20 -6.22
C PRO A 391 -15.89 23.60 -5.85
N ARG A 392 -16.42 24.22 -4.78
CA ARG A 392 -15.96 25.50 -4.22
C ARG A 392 -15.63 25.40 -2.72
N LYS A 393 -15.03 24.28 -2.29
CA LYS A 393 -14.64 23.98 -0.88
C LYS A 393 -13.76 25.07 -0.27
N TRP A 394 -12.80 25.57 -1.03
CA TRP A 394 -12.07 26.81 -0.74
C TRP A 394 -12.34 27.83 -1.84
N GLN A 395 -12.33 29.13 -1.51
CA GLN A 395 -12.60 30.20 -2.47
C GLN A 395 -11.48 31.24 -2.44
N PHE A 396 -11.09 31.71 -3.63
CA PHE A 396 -10.07 32.73 -3.80
C PHE A 396 -10.53 34.07 -3.17
N PRO A 397 -9.67 34.72 -2.36
CA PRO A 397 -9.95 36.03 -1.78
C PRO A 397 -10.22 37.09 -2.85
N ALA A 398 -10.99 38.11 -2.49
CA ALA A 398 -11.25 39.26 -3.36
C ALA A 398 -9.94 39.97 -3.75
N GLY A 399 -9.80 40.31 -5.03
CA GLY A 399 -8.62 40.95 -5.62
C GLY A 399 -7.51 39.99 -6.05
N THR A 400 -7.75 38.67 -6.04
CA THR A 400 -6.78 37.70 -6.55
C THR A 400 -6.76 37.74 -8.07
N VAL A 401 -5.64 38.18 -8.68
CA VAL A 401 -5.51 38.33 -10.14
C VAL A 401 -4.31 37.54 -10.64
N ILE A 402 -4.48 36.77 -11.71
CA ILE A 402 -3.37 36.13 -12.44
C ILE A 402 -3.11 36.91 -13.74
N PRO A 403 -1.93 37.51 -13.94
CA PRO A 403 -1.56 38.16 -15.21
C PRO A 403 -1.59 37.20 -16.41
N ALA A 404 -1.66 37.74 -17.62
CA ALA A 404 -1.46 36.94 -18.84
C ALA A 404 -0.10 36.24 -18.81
N GLY A 405 -0.08 34.92 -19.04
CA GLY A 405 1.12 34.08 -18.92
C GLY A 405 1.66 33.94 -17.50
N GLY A 406 0.90 34.34 -16.48
CA GLY A 406 1.28 34.26 -15.07
C GLY A 406 0.89 32.95 -14.40
N TYR A 407 1.55 32.66 -13.28
CA TYR A 407 1.29 31.50 -12.41
C TYR A 407 0.74 31.96 -11.06
N ALA A 408 -0.07 31.14 -10.42
CA ALA A 408 -0.49 31.32 -9.04
C ALA A 408 -0.44 29.99 -8.28
N GLY A 409 0.52 29.88 -7.36
CA GLY A 409 0.63 28.76 -6.43
C GLY A 409 -0.30 28.94 -5.22
N VAL A 410 -0.96 27.86 -4.81
CA VAL A 410 -1.83 27.78 -3.65
C VAL A 410 -1.36 26.63 -2.77
N LEU A 411 -0.96 26.92 -1.54
CA LEU A 411 -0.63 25.89 -0.55
C LEU A 411 -1.89 25.14 -0.13
N CYS A 412 -1.76 23.84 0.10
CA CYS A 412 -2.83 22.98 0.59
C CYS A 412 -2.46 22.47 1.98
N ASP A 413 -2.55 23.34 3.00
CA ASP A 413 -2.09 23.04 4.36
C ASP A 413 -3.22 22.90 5.38
N GLY A 414 -4.47 22.98 4.94
CA GLY A 414 -5.64 22.87 5.80
C GLY A 414 -6.00 24.14 6.58
N SER A 415 -5.19 25.20 6.55
CA SER A 415 -5.43 26.39 7.39
C SER A 415 -6.55 27.28 6.87
N GLY A 416 -6.74 27.34 5.54
CA GLY A 416 -7.71 28.22 4.89
C GLY A 416 -7.40 29.71 4.98
N GLU A 417 -6.21 30.08 5.48
CA GLU A 417 -5.83 31.46 5.76
C GLU A 417 -4.71 31.93 4.82
N VAL A 418 -4.87 33.12 4.26
CA VAL A 418 -3.78 33.78 3.54
C VAL A 418 -2.66 34.09 4.53
N LYS A 419 -1.45 33.61 4.24
CA LYS A 419 -0.29 33.80 5.11
C LYS A 419 0.14 35.26 5.13
N SER A 420 0.89 35.67 6.16
CA SER A 420 1.36 37.05 6.32
C SER A 420 2.22 37.57 5.16
N ASN A 421 2.86 36.67 4.40
CA ASN A 421 3.61 36.98 3.19
C ASN A 421 2.76 37.04 1.90
N GLY A 422 1.43 36.91 2.01
CA GLY A 422 0.49 36.91 0.88
C GLY A 422 0.26 35.55 0.23
N THR A 423 0.88 34.47 0.73
CA THR A 423 0.69 33.12 0.17
C THR A 423 -0.74 32.64 0.40
N LEU A 424 -1.39 32.18 -0.67
CA LEU A 424 -2.72 31.58 -0.60
C LEU A 424 -2.63 30.18 0.01
N ALA A 425 -3.56 29.85 0.93
CA ALA A 425 -3.62 28.51 1.51
C ALA A 425 -5.07 28.02 1.62
N THR A 426 -5.30 26.77 1.20
CA THR A 426 -6.64 26.15 1.24
C THR A 426 -6.97 25.62 2.63
N ASN A 427 -8.26 25.36 2.87
CA ASN A 427 -8.76 24.70 4.08
C ASN A 427 -8.75 23.16 3.95
N PHE A 428 -7.91 22.62 3.06
CA PHE A 428 -7.72 21.18 2.87
C PHE A 428 -6.25 20.85 2.56
N ARG A 429 -5.93 19.57 2.59
CA ARG A 429 -4.61 19.01 2.24
C ARG A 429 -4.78 18.04 1.07
N LEU A 430 -3.69 17.77 0.37
CA LEU A 430 -3.70 16.77 -0.70
C LEU A 430 -3.33 15.40 -0.12
N SER A 431 -3.79 14.32 -0.75
CA SER A 431 -3.43 12.96 -0.33
C SER A 431 -2.42 12.37 -1.29
N LEU A 432 -1.34 11.79 -0.75
CA LEU A 432 -0.36 11.03 -1.52
C LEU A 432 -0.94 9.75 -2.13
N GLU A 433 -1.96 9.17 -1.51
CA GLU A 433 -2.62 7.96 -2.02
C GLU A 433 -3.35 8.24 -3.34
N GLY A 434 -3.70 9.49 -3.64
CA GLY A 434 -4.52 9.82 -4.82
C GLY A 434 -5.96 9.36 -4.67
N GLY A 435 -6.64 9.11 -5.79
CA GLY A 435 -8.04 8.65 -5.83
C GLY A 435 -9.08 9.77 -5.74
N TYR A 436 -8.72 11.00 -6.09
CA TYR A 436 -9.62 12.16 -6.03
C TYR A 436 -9.35 13.14 -7.18
N ALA A 437 -10.32 14.00 -7.47
CA ALA A 437 -10.16 15.07 -8.44
C ALA A 437 -9.89 16.42 -7.76
N VAL A 438 -8.95 17.17 -8.32
CA VAL A 438 -8.80 18.60 -8.05
C VAL A 438 -9.58 19.37 -9.11
N SER A 439 -10.41 20.32 -8.68
CA SER A 439 -11.25 21.14 -9.56
C SER A 439 -11.08 22.63 -9.29
N LEU A 440 -11.05 23.40 -10.37
CA LEU A 440 -11.14 24.86 -10.40
C LEU A 440 -12.53 25.23 -10.92
N SER A 441 -13.28 26.04 -10.17
CA SER A 441 -14.66 26.39 -10.53
C SER A 441 -14.92 27.89 -10.47
N ARG A 442 -15.75 28.39 -11.38
CA ARG A 442 -16.21 29.78 -11.42
C ARG A 442 -17.18 30.10 -10.27
N PRO A 443 -17.44 31.38 -9.98
CA PRO A 443 -18.38 31.77 -8.92
C PRO A 443 -19.83 31.32 -9.13
N ASP A 444 -20.23 31.02 -10.37
CA ASP A 444 -21.55 30.45 -10.70
C ASP A 444 -21.64 28.94 -10.46
N GLY A 445 -20.53 28.29 -10.09
CA GLY A 445 -20.43 26.85 -9.84
C GLY A 445 -20.03 26.02 -11.06
N GLY A 446 -19.83 26.62 -12.24
CA GLY A 446 -19.31 25.93 -13.41
C GLY A 446 -17.84 25.57 -13.25
N THR A 447 -17.45 24.34 -13.58
CA THR A 447 -16.04 23.91 -13.56
C THR A 447 -15.28 24.54 -14.74
N GLU A 448 -14.16 25.21 -14.43
CA GLU A 448 -13.23 25.76 -15.42
C GLU A 448 -12.22 24.71 -15.89
N ASP A 449 -11.60 24.02 -14.93
CA ASP A 449 -10.61 22.99 -15.20
C ASP A 449 -10.60 21.97 -14.05
N ARG A 450 -10.06 20.79 -14.34
CA ARG A 450 -9.99 19.69 -13.38
C ARG A 450 -8.88 18.71 -13.74
N VAL A 451 -8.41 17.98 -12.75
CA VAL A 451 -7.43 16.91 -12.91
C VAL A 451 -7.75 15.79 -11.93
N TYR A 452 -7.62 14.54 -12.38
CA TYR A 452 -7.59 13.42 -11.44
C TYR A 452 -6.20 13.27 -10.88
N VAL A 453 -6.11 13.11 -9.58
CA VAL A 453 -4.86 12.82 -8.89
C VAL A 453 -4.86 11.31 -8.62
N GLY A 454 -4.11 10.56 -9.43
CA GLY A 454 -3.76 9.17 -9.14
C GLY A 454 -2.70 9.07 -8.04
N PRO A 455 -2.13 7.88 -7.78
CA PRO A 455 -1.12 7.70 -6.73
C PRO A 455 0.06 8.66 -6.93
N GLN A 456 0.49 9.34 -5.87
CA GLN A 456 1.58 10.31 -5.89
C GLN A 456 2.79 9.77 -5.14
N ARG A 457 3.99 10.29 -5.44
CA ARG A 457 5.21 10.03 -4.66
C ARG A 457 5.84 11.34 -4.24
N LYS A 458 6.52 11.34 -3.09
CA LYS A 458 7.22 12.51 -2.58
C LYS A 458 8.22 13.02 -3.60
N GLY A 459 8.22 14.34 -3.80
CA GLY A 459 9.13 14.99 -4.75
C GLY A 459 8.70 14.89 -6.20
N LEU A 460 7.62 14.16 -6.52
CA LEU A 460 6.98 14.22 -7.83
C LEU A 460 5.80 15.18 -7.80
N SER A 461 5.45 15.69 -8.97
CA SER A 461 4.21 16.42 -9.20
C SER A 461 3.49 15.88 -10.42
N LEU A 462 2.22 16.22 -10.54
CA LEU A 462 1.39 15.95 -11.70
C LEU A 462 1.15 17.26 -12.43
N GLY A 463 1.67 17.42 -13.66
CA GLY A 463 1.60 18.67 -14.38
C GLY A 463 1.37 18.52 -15.88
N ARG A 464 1.03 19.63 -16.54
CA ARG A 464 0.87 19.68 -18.00
C ARG A 464 2.23 19.80 -18.70
N VAL A 465 2.42 19.07 -19.79
CA VAL A 465 3.64 19.13 -20.62
C VAL A 465 3.30 19.82 -21.95
N GLU A 466 4.13 20.80 -22.35
CA GLU A 466 3.90 21.55 -23.59
C GLU A 466 3.85 20.61 -24.81
N GLY A 467 2.86 20.82 -25.69
CA GLY A 467 2.67 19.99 -26.89
C GLY A 467 2.06 18.60 -26.63
N SER A 468 1.74 18.27 -25.38
CA SER A 468 1.14 17.00 -24.99
C SER A 468 -0.27 17.20 -24.43
N ALA A 469 -1.15 16.21 -24.66
CA ALA A 469 -2.45 16.17 -24.01
C ALA A 469 -2.31 15.67 -22.56
N GLY A 470 -3.26 16.08 -21.72
CA GLY A 470 -3.40 15.59 -20.36
C GLY A 470 -2.36 16.07 -19.36
N PHE A 471 -2.30 15.34 -18.25
CA PHE A 471 -1.34 15.55 -17.16
C PHE A 471 -0.33 14.40 -17.13
N TRP A 472 0.86 14.70 -16.65
CA TRP A 472 2.03 13.82 -16.65
C TRP A 472 2.72 13.92 -15.30
N TYR A 473 3.28 12.81 -14.84
CA TYR A 473 4.16 12.82 -13.69
C TYR A 473 5.47 13.52 -14.05
N LEU A 474 5.88 14.47 -13.20
CA LEU A 474 7.08 15.26 -13.33
C LEU A 474 8.02 14.91 -12.17
N GLU A 475 9.28 14.58 -12.50
CA GLU A 475 10.31 14.29 -11.50
C GLU A 475 10.90 15.54 -10.84
N GLN A 476 10.62 16.71 -11.42
CA GLN A 476 11.08 17.99 -10.93
C GLN A 476 9.87 18.94 -10.81
N PRO A 477 9.34 19.14 -9.60
CA PRO A 477 8.26 20.09 -9.39
C PRO A 477 8.69 21.53 -9.69
N THR A 478 7.82 22.32 -10.33
CA THR A 478 8.17 23.63 -10.91
C THR A 478 7.32 24.79 -10.41
N PRO A 479 7.21 25.04 -9.09
CA PRO A 479 6.36 26.11 -8.58
C PRO A 479 6.82 27.49 -9.08
N GLY A 480 5.89 28.21 -9.70
CA GLY A 480 6.05 29.54 -10.26
C GLY A 480 6.77 29.58 -11.62
N ALA A 481 6.98 28.44 -12.26
CA ALA A 481 7.77 28.31 -13.48
C ALA A 481 7.09 27.39 -14.51
N ALA A 482 7.61 27.37 -15.73
CA ALA A 482 7.14 26.45 -16.75
C ALA A 482 7.54 25.00 -16.42
N ASN A 483 6.60 24.07 -16.62
CA ASN A 483 6.83 22.65 -16.42
C ASN A 483 7.90 22.10 -17.38
N PRO A 484 8.60 21.01 -17.02
CA PRO A 484 9.54 20.35 -17.91
C PRO A 484 8.90 19.84 -19.20
N ALA A 485 9.70 19.75 -20.27
CA ALA A 485 9.28 19.21 -21.57
C ALA A 485 9.16 17.67 -21.58
N ILE A 486 9.54 17.00 -20.50
CA ILE A 486 9.51 15.55 -20.34
C ILE A 486 8.65 15.23 -19.11
N GLY A 487 7.71 14.31 -19.27
CA GLY A 487 6.93 13.75 -18.19
C GLY A 487 6.58 12.30 -18.48
N TRP A 488 5.97 11.63 -17.50
CA TRP A 488 5.65 10.21 -17.56
C TRP A 488 4.13 10.00 -17.45
N LYS A 489 3.56 9.10 -18.26
CA LYS A 489 2.11 8.86 -18.29
C LYS A 489 1.58 8.13 -17.05
N GLY A 490 2.46 7.44 -16.34
CA GLY A 490 2.09 6.62 -15.21
C GLY A 490 3.30 6.10 -14.45
N ILE A 491 3.01 5.24 -13.50
CA ILE A 491 3.99 4.50 -12.70
C ILE A 491 3.92 3.04 -13.13
N ALA A 492 5.07 2.43 -13.43
CA ALA A 492 5.14 1.03 -13.81
C ALA A 492 4.66 0.15 -12.64
N PRO A 493 3.94 -0.94 -12.92
CA PRO A 493 3.46 -1.85 -11.89
C PRO A 493 4.62 -2.63 -11.25
N ALA A 494 4.60 -2.78 -9.93
CA ALA A 494 5.62 -3.56 -9.21
C ALA A 494 5.61 -5.03 -9.65
N PRO A 495 6.77 -5.72 -9.69
CA PRO A 495 6.80 -7.12 -10.09
C PRO A 495 6.02 -7.97 -9.08
N GLU A 496 5.43 -9.06 -9.53
CA GLU A 496 4.91 -10.11 -8.65
C GLU A 496 6.01 -11.14 -8.40
N ILE A 497 6.14 -11.59 -7.16
CA ILE A 497 7.10 -12.60 -6.74
C ILE A 497 6.30 -13.78 -6.20
N ASP A 498 6.48 -14.98 -6.76
CA ASP A 498 5.70 -16.17 -6.40
C ASP A 498 6.10 -16.75 -5.03
N ALA A 499 7.41 -16.77 -4.76
CA ALA A 499 8.01 -17.25 -3.54
C ALA A 499 8.08 -16.11 -2.54
N ARG A 500 7.35 -16.24 -1.43
CA ARG A 500 7.40 -15.25 -0.35
C ARG A 500 8.68 -15.43 0.48
N GLY A 501 9.24 -14.32 0.91
CA GLY A 501 10.22 -14.24 1.98
C GLY A 501 9.67 -14.85 3.27
N GLY A 502 10.58 -15.30 4.11
CA GLY A 502 10.25 -16.13 5.26
C GLY A 502 11.47 -16.71 5.95
N LEU A 503 11.18 -17.54 6.95
CA LEU A 503 12.18 -18.28 7.71
C LEU A 503 12.33 -19.68 7.10
N TYR A 504 13.57 -20.07 6.81
CA TYR A 504 13.91 -21.33 6.15
C TYR A 504 14.95 -22.10 6.95
N ASP A 505 14.92 -23.43 6.87
CA ASP A 505 15.86 -24.33 7.54
C ASP A 505 17.08 -24.64 6.67
N ALA A 506 18.17 -25.10 7.31
CA ALA A 506 19.41 -25.50 6.64
C ALA A 506 19.16 -26.48 5.50
N GLY A 507 19.64 -26.12 4.30
CA GLY A 507 19.59 -26.99 3.14
C GLY A 507 18.28 -26.96 2.36
N GLU A 508 17.28 -26.19 2.82
CA GLU A 508 16.13 -25.85 1.98
C GLU A 508 16.56 -25.03 0.75
N GLN A 509 15.69 -24.99 -0.24
CA GLN A 509 15.90 -24.23 -1.46
C GLN A 509 14.58 -23.61 -1.91
N VAL A 510 14.63 -22.33 -2.25
CA VAL A 510 13.47 -21.56 -2.67
C VAL A 510 13.64 -21.20 -4.13
N ARG A 511 12.75 -21.69 -4.99
CA ARG A 511 12.71 -21.31 -6.40
C ARG A 511 11.87 -20.04 -6.52
N VAL A 512 12.48 -18.98 -7.04
CA VAL A 512 11.85 -17.67 -7.23
C VAL A 512 11.52 -17.47 -8.71
N THR A 513 10.25 -17.18 -8.98
CA THR A 513 9.73 -16.69 -10.24
C THR A 513 9.21 -15.28 -10.04
N MET A 514 9.55 -14.38 -10.97
CA MET A 514 9.00 -13.03 -10.98
C MET A 514 8.22 -12.81 -12.26
N THR A 515 7.08 -12.15 -12.16
CA THR A 515 6.26 -11.79 -13.32
C THR A 515 5.93 -10.31 -13.31
N ALA A 516 5.70 -9.76 -14.49
CA ALA A 516 5.25 -8.40 -14.68
C ALA A 516 4.41 -8.34 -15.97
N PRO A 517 3.56 -7.31 -16.14
CA PRO A 517 2.77 -7.16 -17.34
C PRO A 517 3.61 -7.04 -18.60
N GLU A 518 3.00 -7.34 -19.75
CA GLU A 518 3.64 -7.20 -21.05
C GLU A 518 4.24 -5.79 -21.23
N GLY A 519 5.47 -5.73 -21.75
CA GLY A 519 6.23 -4.49 -21.91
C GLY A 519 7.01 -4.01 -20.67
N ALA A 520 6.83 -4.67 -19.51
CA ALA A 520 7.64 -4.42 -18.32
C ALA A 520 8.93 -5.24 -18.32
N PHE A 521 10.02 -4.65 -17.81
CA PHE A 521 11.30 -5.31 -17.58
C PHE A 521 11.61 -5.30 -16.09
N ILE A 522 11.88 -6.48 -15.51
CA ILE A 522 12.14 -6.64 -14.08
C ILE A 522 13.64 -6.60 -13.81
N TYR A 523 14.08 -5.70 -12.95
CA TYR A 523 15.46 -5.56 -12.48
C TYR A 523 15.52 -5.88 -10.99
N TYR A 524 16.57 -6.58 -10.56
CA TYR A 524 16.64 -7.07 -9.19
C TYR A 524 18.06 -7.12 -8.61
N THR A 525 18.14 -7.10 -7.29
CA THR A 525 19.36 -7.27 -6.49
C THR A 525 19.13 -8.35 -5.43
N LEU A 526 20.21 -8.91 -4.89
CA LEU A 526 20.17 -10.02 -3.91
C LEU A 526 20.91 -9.68 -2.60
N ASP A 527 21.35 -8.44 -2.44
CA ASP A 527 22.17 -7.95 -1.32
C ASP A 527 21.49 -6.82 -0.52
N GLY A 528 20.22 -6.54 -0.81
CA GLY A 528 19.46 -5.47 -0.17
C GLY A 528 19.66 -4.08 -0.76
N SER A 529 20.52 -3.88 -1.77
CA SER A 529 20.61 -2.59 -2.50
C SER A 529 19.34 -2.33 -3.33
N ALA A 530 18.97 -1.07 -3.53
CA ALA A 530 17.85 -0.74 -4.41
C ALA A 530 18.22 -1.11 -5.87
N PRO A 531 17.39 -1.88 -6.59
CA PRO A 531 17.64 -2.12 -8.01
C PRO A 531 17.55 -0.82 -8.82
N ASP A 532 18.28 -0.78 -9.93
CA ASP A 532 18.18 0.25 -10.95
C ASP A 532 18.28 -0.40 -12.35
N ARG A 533 18.46 0.41 -13.41
CA ARG A 533 18.60 -0.13 -14.78
C ARG A 533 19.96 -0.79 -15.07
N ASP A 534 20.95 -0.62 -14.20
CA ASP A 534 22.25 -1.26 -14.29
C ASP A 534 22.29 -2.59 -13.53
N ALA A 535 21.29 -2.85 -12.67
CA ALA A 535 21.10 -4.13 -12.00
C ALA A 535 20.80 -5.28 -13.00
N PRO A 536 20.98 -6.55 -12.60
CA PRO A 536 20.62 -7.69 -13.42
C PRO A 536 19.16 -7.69 -13.89
N LEU A 537 18.97 -7.88 -15.20
CA LEU A 537 17.66 -8.14 -15.80
C LEU A 537 17.20 -9.56 -15.50
N TYR A 538 15.98 -9.71 -15.00
CA TYR A 538 15.36 -11.02 -14.80
C TYR A 538 15.07 -11.69 -16.15
N THR A 539 15.59 -12.91 -16.35
CA THR A 539 15.44 -13.68 -17.60
C THR A 539 14.77 -15.05 -17.39
N GLY A 540 14.46 -15.41 -16.15
CA GLY A 540 13.80 -16.65 -15.79
C GLY A 540 14.04 -17.06 -14.33
N PRO A 541 13.38 -18.12 -13.85
CA PRO A 541 13.44 -18.53 -12.46
C PRO A 541 14.86 -18.86 -11.98
N PHE A 542 15.15 -18.54 -10.72
CA PHE A 542 16.40 -18.88 -10.05
C PHE A 542 16.14 -19.47 -8.66
N THR A 543 17.17 -20.01 -8.02
CA THR A 543 17.07 -20.65 -6.70
C THR A 543 17.88 -19.89 -5.67
N ILE A 544 17.28 -19.66 -4.50
CA ILE A 544 17.92 -19.16 -3.29
C ILE A 544 18.11 -20.33 -2.32
N ALA A 545 19.31 -20.48 -1.77
CA ALA A 545 19.68 -21.60 -0.88
C ALA A 545 20.41 -21.15 0.40
N SER A 546 20.44 -19.84 0.66
CA SER A 546 21.05 -19.21 1.83
C SER A 546 20.42 -17.86 2.06
N THR A 547 20.65 -17.27 3.24
CA THR A 547 20.10 -15.96 3.59
C THR A 547 20.37 -14.93 2.50
N THR A 548 19.30 -14.35 1.96
CA THR A 548 19.32 -13.49 0.78
C THR A 548 18.21 -12.46 0.91
N VAL A 549 18.51 -11.21 0.56
CA VAL A 549 17.51 -10.14 0.48
C VAL A 549 17.28 -9.80 -0.98
N LEU A 550 16.15 -10.25 -1.52
CA LEU A 550 15.73 -9.93 -2.87
C LEU A 550 15.05 -8.56 -2.87
N ARG A 551 15.52 -7.65 -3.70
CA ARG A 551 14.78 -6.43 -4.04
C ARG A 551 14.57 -6.39 -5.55
N ALA A 552 13.35 -6.13 -5.99
CA ALA A 552 12.98 -6.15 -7.40
C ALA A 552 12.05 -4.98 -7.75
N MET A 553 12.22 -4.44 -8.95
CA MET A 553 11.36 -3.38 -9.49
C MET A 553 11.16 -3.57 -10.99
N THR A 554 10.19 -2.87 -11.57
CA THR A 554 10.01 -2.84 -13.02
C THR A 554 10.28 -1.47 -13.63
N TYR A 555 10.70 -1.52 -14.88
CA TYR A 555 10.69 -0.39 -15.80
C TYR A 555 9.81 -0.70 -16.99
N MET A 556 9.05 0.29 -17.44
CA MET A 556 8.18 0.20 -18.61
C MET A 556 8.28 1.49 -19.40
N ASP A 557 8.20 1.39 -20.73
CA ASP A 557 8.31 2.57 -21.59
C ASP A 557 7.15 3.56 -21.33
N GLY A 558 7.47 4.86 -21.30
CA GLY A 558 6.49 5.91 -20.98
C GLY A 558 6.06 6.02 -19.50
N CYS A 559 6.58 5.17 -18.60
CA CYS A 559 6.26 5.19 -17.17
C CYS A 559 7.49 5.46 -16.29
N LEU A 560 7.24 6.04 -15.12
CA LEU A 560 8.16 5.98 -13.99
C LEU A 560 8.37 4.53 -13.55
N GLN A 561 9.50 4.27 -12.89
CA GLN A 561 9.80 2.99 -12.27
C GLN A 561 8.75 2.57 -11.23
N SER A 562 8.55 1.27 -11.04
CA SER A 562 7.66 0.77 -10.00
C SER A 562 8.16 1.03 -8.58
N ASP A 563 7.31 0.79 -7.58
CA ASP A 563 7.80 0.60 -6.22
C ASP A 563 8.66 -0.66 -6.15
N ILE A 564 9.60 -0.69 -5.21
CA ILE A 564 10.48 -1.83 -5.00
C ILE A 564 9.73 -2.89 -4.17
N ARG A 565 9.65 -4.12 -4.68
CA ARG A 565 9.29 -5.29 -3.88
C ARG A 565 10.52 -5.79 -3.15
N THR A 566 10.34 -6.14 -1.88
CA THR A 566 11.40 -6.63 -1.00
C THR A 566 10.97 -7.96 -0.39
N GLU A 567 11.84 -8.95 -0.43
CA GLU A 567 11.59 -10.27 0.14
C GLU A 567 12.86 -10.76 0.87
N SER A 568 12.76 -10.95 2.18
CA SER A 568 13.85 -11.50 3.00
C SER A 568 13.71 -13.02 3.12
N TYR A 569 14.65 -13.77 2.54
CA TYR A 569 14.76 -15.21 2.74
C TYR A 569 15.79 -15.44 3.83
N LEU A 570 15.36 -15.73 5.06
CA LEU A 570 16.25 -15.88 6.22
C LEU A 570 16.46 -17.37 6.51
N PHE A 571 17.62 -17.91 6.12
CA PHE A 571 17.99 -19.30 6.36
C PHE A 571 18.67 -19.46 7.69
N ASP A 572 18.38 -20.58 8.36
CA ASP A 572 18.96 -20.93 9.66
C ASP A 572 18.81 -19.82 10.71
N ALA A 573 17.73 -19.04 10.61
CA ALA A 573 17.36 -18.09 11.63
C ALA A 573 17.09 -18.86 12.93
N GLN A 574 18.05 -18.84 13.86
CA GLN A 574 17.89 -19.43 15.20
C GLN A 574 17.05 -18.49 16.09
N ASP A 575 16.73 -18.96 17.29
CA ASP A 575 16.02 -18.18 18.32
C ASP A 575 14.59 -17.79 17.91
N ARG A 576 13.90 -18.67 17.17
CA ARG A 576 12.50 -18.49 16.69
C ARG A 576 11.45 -18.59 17.80
N ASP A 577 11.86 -18.68 19.06
CA ASP A 577 10.96 -18.62 20.22
C ASP A 577 10.40 -17.20 20.45
N VAL A 578 10.95 -16.21 19.73
CA VAL A 578 10.44 -14.83 19.67
C VAL A 578 10.27 -14.39 18.21
N ARG A 579 9.61 -13.25 18.01
CA ARG A 579 9.40 -12.68 16.68
C ARG A 579 10.71 -12.38 15.97
N VAL A 580 10.73 -12.56 14.65
CA VAL A 580 11.87 -12.17 13.81
C VAL A 580 11.47 -10.94 13.01
N VAL A 581 12.31 -9.90 13.06
CA VAL A 581 12.15 -8.65 12.30
C VAL A 581 13.26 -8.59 11.26
N SER A 582 12.91 -8.43 9.99
CA SER A 582 13.84 -8.06 8.93
C SER A 582 13.65 -6.59 8.57
N LEU A 583 14.69 -5.79 8.76
CA LEU A 583 14.74 -4.40 8.32
C LEU A 583 15.66 -4.30 7.11
N VAL A 584 15.09 -3.97 5.95
CA VAL A 584 15.84 -3.87 4.70
C VAL A 584 15.89 -2.41 4.26
N ALA A 585 17.09 -1.90 4.03
CA ALA A 585 17.31 -0.56 3.49
C ALA A 585 18.46 -0.61 2.49
N ASP A 586 18.56 0.41 1.63
CA ASP A 586 19.75 0.51 0.78
C ASP A 586 21.02 0.55 1.66
N PRO A 587 22.04 -0.28 1.39
CA PRO A 587 23.25 -0.33 2.20
C PRO A 587 23.95 1.02 2.35
N ASP A 588 23.93 1.87 1.33
CA ASP A 588 24.55 3.20 1.40
C ASP A 588 23.71 4.16 2.24
N ASP A 589 22.37 4.12 2.12
CA ASP A 589 21.47 4.93 2.95
C ASP A 589 21.46 4.52 4.43
N MET A 590 21.76 3.25 4.73
CA MET A 590 21.86 2.76 6.10
C MET A 590 23.27 2.92 6.67
N PHE A 591 24.29 2.44 5.96
CA PHE A 591 25.66 2.29 6.49
C PHE A 591 26.72 3.12 5.76
N GLY A 592 26.38 3.78 4.66
CA GLY A 592 27.28 4.69 3.95
C GLY A 592 27.73 5.86 4.83
N SER A 593 28.62 6.70 4.32
CA SER A 593 29.21 7.80 5.11
C SER A 593 28.20 8.85 5.58
N GLN A 594 27.04 8.95 4.91
CA GLN A 594 25.89 9.77 5.29
C GLN A 594 24.66 8.92 5.63
N GLY A 595 24.85 7.60 5.77
CA GLY A 595 23.76 6.70 6.09
C GLY A 595 23.31 6.82 7.55
N VAL A 596 22.06 6.48 7.81
CA VAL A 596 21.38 6.65 9.11
C VAL A 596 22.17 6.07 10.29
N TYR A 597 22.83 4.93 10.09
CA TYR A 597 23.62 4.27 11.12
C TYR A 597 24.95 4.98 11.41
N SER A 598 25.58 5.52 10.37
CA SER A 598 26.90 6.15 10.40
C SER A 598 26.82 7.60 10.84
N ASP A 599 25.83 8.35 10.37
CA ASP A 599 25.61 9.76 10.71
C ASP A 599 24.71 9.91 11.95
N TYR A 600 25.06 9.17 13.00
CA TYR A 600 24.23 8.99 14.19
C TYR A 600 23.96 10.26 15.01
N MET A 601 24.68 11.35 14.72
CA MET A 601 24.53 12.64 15.40
C MET A 601 23.39 13.49 14.81
N ASN A 602 23.00 13.24 13.55
CA ASN A 602 21.96 13.98 12.87
C ASN A 602 20.62 13.22 12.91
N GLU A 603 19.54 13.95 13.13
CA GLU A 603 18.19 13.38 13.09
C GLU A 603 17.69 13.32 11.65
N HIS A 604 17.70 12.11 11.09
CA HIS A 604 17.14 11.82 9.77
C HIS A 604 16.69 10.36 9.71
N GLU A 605 15.94 10.03 8.67
CA GLU A 605 15.45 8.68 8.39
C GLU A 605 15.76 8.33 6.92
N CYS A 606 15.89 7.05 6.62
CA CYS A 606 16.01 6.52 5.26
C CYS A 606 14.77 5.71 4.89
N ALA A 607 14.57 5.49 3.58
CA ALA A 607 13.57 4.56 3.09
C ALA A 607 14.00 3.11 3.40
N ALA A 608 13.11 2.34 4.00
CA ALA A 608 13.33 0.95 4.35
C ALA A 608 12.06 0.11 4.10
N ASN A 609 12.18 -1.21 4.18
CA ASN A 609 11.08 -2.16 4.26
C ASN A 609 11.21 -2.93 5.58
N ILE A 610 10.11 -3.07 6.32
CA ILE A 610 10.04 -3.91 7.51
C ILE A 610 9.20 -5.14 7.23
N GLU A 611 9.77 -6.31 7.49
CA GLU A 611 9.05 -7.57 7.56
C GLU A 611 9.08 -8.09 9.01
N VAL A 612 7.93 -8.56 9.50
CA VAL A 612 7.82 -9.15 10.85
C VAL A 612 7.22 -10.54 10.74
N PHE A 613 7.88 -11.53 11.32
CA PHE A 613 7.47 -12.93 11.32
C PHE A 613 7.15 -13.38 12.76
N GLU A 614 6.05 -14.13 12.92
CA GLU A 614 5.76 -14.84 14.17
C GLU A 614 6.71 -16.03 14.37
N THR A 615 6.66 -16.61 15.57
CA THR A 615 7.48 -17.76 15.98
C THR A 615 7.27 -19.01 15.12
N ASP A 616 6.11 -19.13 14.46
CA ASP A 616 5.82 -20.22 13.51
C ASP A 616 6.26 -19.91 12.07
N GLY A 617 6.88 -18.75 11.82
CA GLY A 617 7.32 -18.29 10.51
C GLY A 617 6.26 -17.53 9.70
N THR A 618 5.03 -17.38 10.22
CA THR A 618 3.98 -16.60 9.54
C THR A 618 4.37 -15.13 9.45
N ARG A 619 4.36 -14.55 8.25
CA ARG A 619 4.59 -13.11 8.03
C ARG A 619 3.39 -12.28 8.50
N MET A 620 3.60 -11.45 9.52
CA MET A 620 2.62 -10.52 10.09
C MET A 620 2.54 -9.20 9.34
N LEU A 621 3.70 -8.70 8.91
CA LEU A 621 3.85 -7.39 8.30
C LEU A 621 4.89 -7.48 7.19
N ASP A 622 4.64 -6.76 6.10
CA ASP A 622 5.57 -6.49 4.99
C ASP A 622 5.16 -5.12 4.43
N GLN A 623 5.97 -4.11 4.74
CA GLN A 623 5.62 -2.74 4.41
C GLN A 623 6.85 -1.84 4.32
N GLY A 624 6.85 -0.92 3.35
CA GLY A 624 7.79 0.18 3.33
C GLY A 624 7.58 1.14 4.51
N CYS A 625 8.68 1.65 5.05
CA CYS A 625 8.72 2.50 6.24
C CYS A 625 9.89 3.48 6.21
N GLY A 626 9.79 4.52 7.03
CA GLY A 626 10.96 5.34 7.40
C GLY A 626 11.70 4.67 8.55
N ALA A 627 13.02 4.53 8.42
CA ALA A 627 13.89 4.03 9.48
C ALA A 627 14.89 5.12 9.88
N GLY A 628 14.78 5.61 11.11
CA GLY A 628 15.70 6.58 11.71
C GLY A 628 16.22 6.08 13.06
N LEU A 629 17.33 6.61 13.57
CA LEU A 629 17.84 6.17 14.87
C LEU A 629 16.98 6.64 16.04
N HIS A 630 16.83 5.76 17.04
CA HIS A 630 16.17 6.05 18.31
C HIS A 630 17.17 6.51 19.39
N GLY A 631 16.68 7.27 20.35
CA GLY A 631 17.44 7.70 21.53
C GLY A 631 18.24 8.98 21.30
N ALA A 632 19.22 9.24 22.18
CA ALA A 632 20.15 10.36 22.08
C ALA A 632 21.59 9.85 22.23
N ASP A 633 22.09 9.75 23.46
CA ASP A 633 23.44 9.24 23.71
C ASP A 633 23.62 7.77 23.29
N SER A 634 22.56 6.96 23.39
CA SER A 634 22.55 5.57 22.93
C SER A 634 22.84 5.40 21.43
N ARG A 635 22.66 6.45 20.62
CA ARG A 635 23.05 6.45 19.20
C ARG A 635 24.56 6.30 19.00
N LYS A 636 25.39 6.52 20.04
CA LYS A 636 26.84 6.31 20.00
C LYS A 636 27.23 4.83 20.11
N GLN A 637 26.35 3.99 20.67
CA GLN A 637 26.63 2.57 20.95
C GLN A 637 26.73 1.75 19.66
N GLU A 638 27.47 0.64 19.67
CA GLU A 638 27.63 -0.19 18.47
C GLU A 638 26.33 -0.91 18.06
N GLN A 639 25.45 -1.21 19.02
CA GLN A 639 24.07 -1.68 18.78
C GLN A 639 23.11 -0.52 19.03
N LYS A 640 22.48 0.00 17.97
CA LYS A 640 21.60 1.18 18.06
C LYS A 640 20.13 0.79 17.93
N GLY A 641 19.25 1.57 18.56
CA GLY A 641 17.81 1.44 18.39
C GLY A 641 17.30 2.21 17.16
N PHE A 642 16.13 1.83 16.65
CA PHE A 642 15.48 2.47 15.50
C PHE A 642 14.06 2.94 15.81
N ASN A 643 13.71 4.12 15.31
CA ASN A 643 12.34 4.56 15.11
C ASN A 643 11.89 4.03 13.74
N ILE A 644 10.87 3.18 13.73
CA ILE A 644 10.26 2.67 12.50
C ILE A 644 8.91 3.36 12.32
N ILE A 645 8.74 4.04 11.19
CA ILE A 645 7.63 4.98 10.98
C ILE A 645 6.87 4.64 9.71
N ALA A 646 5.57 4.42 9.83
CA ALA A 646 4.67 4.27 8.69
C ALA A 646 4.33 5.66 8.14
N ARG A 647 4.64 5.88 6.86
CA ARG A 647 4.28 7.11 6.15
C ARG A 647 3.82 6.74 4.74
N SER A 648 2.81 7.45 4.23
CA SER A 648 2.33 7.23 2.86
C SER A 648 3.42 7.40 1.80
N ILE A 649 4.48 8.18 2.08
CA ILE A 649 5.66 8.30 1.19
C ILE A 649 6.44 6.98 0.98
N TYR A 650 6.25 6.00 1.86
CA TYR A 650 6.89 4.69 1.80
C TYR A 650 5.88 3.54 1.55
N GLY A 651 4.61 3.86 1.28
CA GLY A 651 3.55 2.87 1.13
C GLY A 651 2.31 3.26 1.93
N GLY A 652 2.27 2.94 3.23
CA GLY A 652 1.12 3.21 4.11
C GLY A 652 1.47 4.07 5.32
N ASN A 653 0.50 4.83 5.86
CA ASN A 653 0.65 5.67 7.06
C ASN A 653 0.37 4.95 8.40
N ARG A 654 0.09 3.64 8.35
CA ARG A 654 -0.09 2.75 9.49
C ARG A 654 0.51 1.39 9.18
N PHE A 655 1.12 0.73 10.16
CA PHE A 655 1.37 -0.70 10.19
C PHE A 655 0.13 -1.38 10.74
N ARG A 656 -0.56 -2.19 9.95
CA ARG A 656 -1.79 -2.89 10.37
C ARG A 656 -1.49 -4.32 10.77
N ALA A 657 -0.80 -4.48 11.89
CA ALA A 657 -0.44 -5.78 12.47
C ALA A 657 -0.33 -5.68 14.01
N PRO A 658 -0.66 -6.72 14.79
CA PRO A 658 -0.53 -6.73 16.26
C PRO A 658 0.93 -6.91 16.72
N LEU A 659 1.76 -5.89 16.47
CA LEU A 659 3.21 -5.91 16.68
C LEU A 659 3.66 -6.01 18.14
N ILE A 660 2.80 -5.73 19.11
CA ILE A 660 3.06 -5.89 20.54
C ILE A 660 1.88 -6.63 21.16
N SER A 661 2.09 -7.88 21.59
CA SER A 661 1.01 -8.78 22.03
C SER A 661 0.24 -8.27 23.26
N ALA A 662 0.91 -7.50 24.12
CA ALA A 662 0.31 -6.93 25.32
C ALA A 662 -0.55 -5.67 25.06
N ASN A 663 -0.56 -5.14 23.85
CA ASN A 663 -1.37 -3.97 23.50
C ASN A 663 -2.79 -4.35 23.09
N PRO A 664 -3.81 -3.53 23.45
CA PRO A 664 -5.20 -3.77 23.04
C PRO A 664 -5.49 -3.33 21.59
N TYR A 665 -4.55 -2.65 20.93
CA TYR A 665 -4.65 -2.17 19.55
C TYR A 665 -3.72 -2.94 18.61
N THR A 666 -4.10 -3.02 17.33
CA THR A 666 -3.45 -3.85 16.31
C THR A 666 -2.94 -3.05 15.11
N GLU A 667 -2.81 -1.74 15.25
CA GLU A 667 -2.21 -0.88 14.26
C GLU A 667 -1.32 0.18 14.91
N TYR A 668 -0.32 0.67 14.18
CA TYR A 668 0.70 1.58 14.71
C TYR A 668 1.10 2.59 13.63
N GLN A 669 1.23 3.87 13.98
CA GLN A 669 1.90 4.83 13.08
C GLN A 669 3.42 4.71 13.19
N SER A 670 3.92 4.36 14.38
CA SER A 670 5.34 4.13 14.60
C SER A 670 5.57 3.17 15.76
N VAL A 671 6.63 2.38 15.67
CA VAL A 671 7.16 1.56 16.76
C VAL A 671 8.65 1.82 16.91
N ILE A 672 9.20 1.42 18.06
CA ILE A 672 10.65 1.47 18.31
C ILE A 672 11.19 0.04 18.28
N LEU A 673 12.28 -0.18 17.54
CA LEU A 673 13.16 -1.33 17.74
C LEU A 673 14.24 -0.93 18.74
N HIS A 674 14.05 -1.30 20.01
CA HIS A 674 14.86 -0.83 21.12
C HIS A 674 16.00 -1.81 21.45
N ALA A 675 17.23 -1.30 21.52
CA ALA A 675 18.46 -2.07 21.80
C ALA A 675 18.86 -2.08 23.29
N SER A 676 17.94 -1.75 24.21
CA SER A 676 18.20 -1.65 25.66
C SER A 676 19.17 -0.55 26.12
N GLY A 677 19.52 0.41 25.26
CA GLY A 677 20.27 1.61 25.66
C GLY A 677 21.60 1.31 26.37
N GLU A 678 21.83 1.94 27.53
CA GLU A 678 23.02 1.73 28.37
C GLU A 678 22.99 0.40 29.15
N ASP A 679 21.89 -0.34 29.08
CA ASP A 679 21.75 -1.69 29.64
C ASP A 679 22.00 -2.79 28.60
N ALA A 680 22.24 -2.42 27.32
CA ALA A 680 22.51 -3.36 26.22
C ALA A 680 23.64 -4.35 26.54
N LEU A 681 24.73 -3.84 27.12
CA LEU A 681 25.91 -4.63 27.51
C LEU A 681 25.89 -5.07 28.98
N LYS A 682 24.71 -5.09 29.62
CA LYS A 682 24.51 -5.49 31.01
C LYS A 682 23.45 -6.58 31.10
N SER A 683 22.24 -6.27 31.58
CA SER A 683 21.16 -7.24 31.78
C SER A 683 20.22 -7.35 30.57
N HIS A 684 20.21 -6.34 29.70
CA HIS A 684 19.34 -6.20 28.53
C HIS A 684 17.83 -6.21 28.87
N MET A 685 17.46 -5.97 30.12
CA MET A 685 16.07 -6.04 30.59
C MET A 685 15.67 -4.95 31.57
N CYS A 686 16.62 -4.12 32.04
CA CYS A 686 16.38 -3.14 33.10
C CYS A 686 15.18 -2.24 32.76
N ASP A 687 15.22 -1.56 31.62
CA ASP A 687 14.14 -0.67 31.19
C ASP A 687 12.81 -1.41 30.94
N ALA A 688 12.85 -2.59 30.30
CA ALA A 688 11.66 -3.40 30.01
C ALA A 688 10.93 -3.83 31.29
N VAL A 689 11.67 -4.33 32.29
CA VAL A 689 11.12 -4.74 33.58
C VAL A 689 10.58 -3.54 34.36
N LEU A 690 11.36 -2.46 34.46
CA LEU A 690 11.01 -1.33 35.33
C LEU A 690 9.82 -0.53 34.79
N THR A 691 9.72 -0.34 33.47
CA THR A 691 8.54 0.29 32.86
C THR A 691 7.28 -0.57 33.03
N SER A 692 7.41 -1.91 33.07
CA SER A 692 6.27 -2.82 33.29
C SER A 692 5.66 -2.74 34.71
N LEU A 693 6.30 -2.04 35.65
CA LEU A 693 5.74 -1.78 36.98
C LEU A 693 4.57 -0.78 36.95
N ALA A 694 4.44 -0.01 35.86
CA ALA A 694 3.31 0.90 35.65
C ALA A 694 2.04 0.19 35.18
N GLU A 695 2.10 -1.12 34.92
CA GLU A 695 0.93 -1.92 34.54
C GLU A 695 -0.19 -1.83 35.59
N GLY A 696 -1.41 -1.50 35.14
CA GLY A 696 -2.56 -1.29 36.03
C GLY A 696 -2.64 0.10 36.67
N THR A 697 -1.66 0.98 36.43
CA THR A 697 -1.74 2.40 36.81
C THR A 697 -2.34 3.24 35.68
N SER A 698 -2.60 4.52 35.96
CA SER A 698 -3.00 5.52 34.96
C SER A 698 -1.84 6.13 34.19
N VAL A 699 -0.58 5.76 34.50
CA VAL A 699 0.62 6.28 33.85
C VAL A 699 0.81 5.61 32.50
N MET A 700 1.06 6.41 31.46
CA MET A 700 1.43 5.84 30.15
C MET A 700 2.84 5.27 30.24
N TYR A 701 3.04 4.04 29.78
CA TYR A 701 4.36 3.38 29.80
C TYR A 701 4.58 2.60 28.51
N GLN A 702 5.84 2.30 28.18
CA GLN A 702 6.18 1.56 26.96
C GLN A 702 6.03 0.06 27.21
N ARG A 703 5.01 -0.57 26.61
CA ARG A 703 4.99 -2.04 26.52
C ARG A 703 6.10 -2.51 25.59
N PHE A 704 6.45 -3.79 25.69
CA PHE A 704 7.55 -4.36 24.93
C PHE A 704 7.22 -5.77 24.46
N GLU A 705 7.79 -6.12 23.31
CA GLU A 705 7.75 -7.45 22.71
C GLU A 705 9.18 -7.81 22.28
N PRO A 706 9.82 -8.84 22.83
CA PRO A 706 11.15 -9.26 22.38
C PRO A 706 11.15 -9.70 20.92
N CYS A 707 12.22 -9.39 20.20
CA CYS A 707 12.42 -9.85 18.85
C CYS A 707 13.91 -10.03 18.51
N ILE A 708 14.17 -10.81 17.47
CA ILE A 708 15.48 -10.85 16.81
C ILE A 708 15.44 -9.92 15.60
N LEU A 709 16.43 -9.03 15.49
CA LEU A 709 16.57 -8.14 14.34
C LEU A 709 17.58 -8.70 13.34
N TYR A 710 17.18 -8.73 12.07
CA TYR A 710 18.07 -8.82 10.93
C TYR A 710 18.05 -7.49 10.17
N ILE A 711 19.22 -6.99 9.75
CA ILE A 711 19.31 -5.82 8.88
C ILE A 711 20.03 -6.25 7.60
N ASN A 712 19.36 -6.10 6.46
CA ASN A 712 19.84 -6.58 5.15
C ASN A 712 20.30 -8.06 5.19
N GLY A 713 19.55 -8.91 5.90
CA GLY A 713 19.83 -10.35 6.03
C GLY A 713 20.91 -10.72 7.06
N GLU A 714 21.60 -9.75 7.66
CA GLU A 714 22.60 -10.00 8.70
C GLU A 714 21.97 -9.99 10.09
N TYR A 715 22.43 -10.87 11.00
CA TYR A 715 21.95 -10.92 12.38
C TYR A 715 22.49 -9.74 13.22
N TRP A 716 21.58 -8.95 13.79
CA TRP A 716 21.88 -7.78 14.62
C TRP A 716 21.61 -7.97 16.11
N GLY A 717 21.13 -9.14 16.52
CA GLY A 717 20.92 -9.42 17.93
C GLY A 717 19.49 -9.27 18.39
N MET A 718 19.34 -9.30 19.70
CA MET A 718 18.07 -9.16 20.40
C MET A 718 17.68 -7.68 20.50
N TYR A 719 16.41 -7.40 20.24
CA TYR A 719 15.76 -6.10 20.33
C TYR A 719 14.40 -6.25 21.03
N TYR A 720 13.75 -5.11 21.29
CA TYR A 720 12.34 -5.06 21.67
C TYR A 720 11.56 -4.20 20.68
N ILE A 721 10.40 -4.66 20.23
CA ILE A 721 9.38 -3.80 19.62
C ILE A 721 8.65 -3.08 20.76
N ARG A 722 8.62 -1.73 20.74
CA ARG A 722 8.05 -0.92 21.82
C ARG A 722 7.17 0.22 21.32
N ASP A 723 6.22 0.61 22.17
CA ASP A 723 5.38 1.79 21.95
C ASP A 723 6.23 3.06 21.85
N ARG A 724 5.81 3.99 21.00
CA ARG A 724 6.43 5.31 20.85
C ARG A 724 5.68 6.36 21.68
N MET A 725 6.43 7.10 22.49
CA MET A 725 5.91 8.23 23.27
C MET A 725 5.86 9.51 22.42
N ASN A 726 4.95 9.54 21.43
CA ASN A 726 4.59 10.69 20.60
C ASN A 726 3.07 10.89 20.58
N GLU A 727 2.59 11.92 19.90
CA GLU A 727 1.17 12.28 19.74
C GLU A 727 0.30 11.09 19.28
N TYR A 728 0.78 10.29 18.34
CA TYR A 728 0.07 9.09 17.85
C TYR A 728 -0.02 8.01 18.94
N GLY A 729 1.10 7.67 19.58
CA GLY A 729 1.10 6.66 20.65
C GLY A 729 0.30 7.10 21.88
N VAL A 730 0.29 8.40 22.19
CA VAL A 730 -0.57 8.98 23.24
C VAL A 730 -2.04 8.79 22.89
N CYS A 731 -2.45 9.10 21.66
CA CYS A 731 -3.82 8.90 21.22
C CYS A 731 -4.24 7.43 21.29
N GLN A 732 -3.39 6.49 20.87
CA GLN A 732 -3.67 5.06 20.96
C GLN A 732 -3.79 4.57 22.41
N PHE A 733 -2.91 5.04 23.29
CA PHE A 733 -2.94 4.67 24.69
C PHE A 733 -4.18 5.23 25.41
N ALA A 734 -4.54 6.48 25.14
CA ALA A 734 -5.62 7.19 25.83
C ALA A 734 -7.01 7.02 25.19
N GLY A 735 -7.11 6.42 23.99
CA GLY A 735 -8.36 6.28 23.25
C GLY A 735 -8.81 7.59 22.56
N TRP A 736 -7.86 8.36 22.03
CA TRP A 736 -8.06 9.63 21.35
C TRP A 736 -7.63 9.62 19.88
N GLU A 737 -7.70 8.46 19.21
CA GLU A 737 -7.35 8.31 17.81
C GLU A 737 -8.12 9.31 16.92
N GLY A 738 -7.43 9.92 15.96
CA GLY A 738 -7.98 10.99 15.10
C GLY A 738 -7.94 12.39 15.72
N GLN A 739 -7.37 12.56 16.92
CA GLN A 739 -7.17 13.85 17.59
C GLN A 739 -5.68 14.17 17.80
N GLU A 740 -4.80 13.58 17.00
CA GLU A 740 -3.35 13.71 17.17
C GLU A 740 -2.87 15.16 17.13
N ASP A 741 -3.46 16.01 16.27
CA ASP A 741 -3.15 17.45 16.16
C ASP A 741 -3.57 18.27 17.41
N ASP A 742 -4.37 17.68 18.30
CA ASP A 742 -4.89 18.33 19.51
C ASP A 742 -4.09 18.00 20.78
N ILE A 743 -3.05 17.18 20.65
CA ILE A 743 -2.18 16.80 21.75
C ILE A 743 -1.17 17.92 22.04
N ASP A 744 -1.11 18.36 23.29
CA ASP A 744 0.04 19.08 23.81
C ASP A 744 1.02 18.03 24.38
N LEU A 745 2.26 18.01 23.90
CA LEU A 745 3.31 17.06 24.34
C LEU A 745 4.59 17.81 24.68
N VAL A 746 5.05 17.69 25.92
CA VAL A 746 6.20 18.42 26.45
C VAL A 746 7.18 17.47 27.11
N ALA A 747 8.47 17.58 26.77
CA ALA A 747 9.56 16.79 27.33
C ALA A 747 10.58 17.65 28.09
N GLY A 748 11.39 17.06 28.97
CA GLY A 748 12.55 17.73 29.59
C GLY A 748 12.20 19.02 30.35
N ASN A 749 11.06 19.03 31.03
CA ASN A 749 10.37 20.15 31.68
C ASN A 749 9.72 21.19 30.78
N THR A 750 10.32 21.62 29.66
CA THR A 750 9.81 22.77 28.88
C THR A 750 9.94 22.61 27.36
N ASN A 751 10.53 21.52 26.86
CA ASN A 751 10.68 21.30 25.44
C ASN A 751 9.33 20.91 24.84
N VAL A 752 8.68 21.84 24.13
CA VAL A 752 7.39 21.60 23.48
C VAL A 752 7.64 20.82 22.20
N HIS A 753 7.31 19.53 22.20
CA HIS A 753 7.32 18.70 21.00
C HIS A 753 6.08 18.99 20.13
N GLN A 754 4.93 19.23 20.77
CA GLN A 754 3.70 19.61 20.10
C GLN A 754 2.82 20.49 20.99
N GLY A 755 2.07 21.40 20.38
CA GLY A 755 1.03 22.17 21.05
C GLY A 755 1.58 23.29 21.95
N SER A 756 1.12 23.37 23.19
CA SER A 756 1.45 24.44 24.13
C SER A 756 1.65 23.94 25.57
N ASP A 757 2.64 24.52 26.26
CA ASP A 757 2.89 24.28 27.70
C ASP A 757 2.29 25.36 28.63
N SER A 758 1.56 26.32 28.07
CA SER A 758 1.14 27.55 28.77
C SER A 758 0.33 27.31 30.05
N THR A 759 -0.58 26.34 30.04
CA THR A 759 -1.42 26.02 31.20
C THR A 759 -0.65 25.37 32.33
N PHE A 760 0.36 24.55 32.02
CA PHE A 760 1.23 23.97 33.04
C PHE A 760 2.16 25.02 33.65
N GLN A 761 2.68 25.95 32.84
CA GLN A 761 3.46 27.07 33.36
C GLN A 761 2.62 27.96 34.29
N ALA A 762 1.36 28.24 33.95
CA ALA A 762 0.44 28.95 34.83
C ALA A 762 0.17 28.20 36.15
N LEU A 763 0.06 26.86 36.11
CA LEU A 763 -0.02 26.03 37.31
C LEU A 763 1.24 26.16 38.18
N LEU A 764 2.43 26.12 37.57
CA LEU A 764 3.69 26.27 38.30
C LEU A 764 3.81 27.63 38.98
N GLU A 765 3.32 28.71 38.34
CA GLU A 765 3.22 30.03 38.96
C GLU A 765 2.22 30.05 40.13
N TYR A 766 1.04 29.45 39.93
CA TYR A 766 0.01 29.33 40.96
C TYR A 766 0.56 28.62 42.21
N VAL A 767 1.13 27.43 42.08
CA VAL A 767 1.62 26.65 43.24
C VAL A 767 2.81 27.32 43.95
N LYS A 768 3.55 28.21 43.29
CA LYS A 768 4.62 29.01 43.91
C LYS A 768 4.07 30.17 44.74
N SER A 769 2.89 30.68 44.39
CA SER A 769 2.30 31.89 44.97
C SER A 769 1.19 31.63 46.00
N THR A 770 0.62 30.43 46.01
CA THR A 770 -0.52 30.05 46.87
C THR A 770 -0.06 29.22 48.07
N ASP A 771 -0.70 29.42 49.23
CA ASP A 771 -0.51 28.61 50.43
C ASP A 771 -1.14 27.20 50.24
N PRO A 772 -0.36 26.11 50.30
CA PRO A 772 -0.89 24.75 50.12
C PRO A 772 -1.89 24.30 51.19
N SER A 773 -2.00 25.01 52.31
CA SER A 773 -3.02 24.76 53.34
C SER A 773 -4.39 25.36 53.02
N ASP A 774 -4.50 26.16 51.95
CA ASP A 774 -5.79 26.66 51.46
C ASP A 774 -6.68 25.48 51.03
N PRO A 775 -7.95 25.38 51.52
CA PRO A 775 -8.85 24.30 51.16
C PRO A 775 -9.09 24.14 49.65
N SER A 776 -8.93 25.21 48.87
CA SER A 776 -9.10 25.20 47.41
C SER A 776 -7.86 24.74 46.64
N PHE A 777 -6.67 24.73 47.27
CA PHE A 777 -5.39 24.46 46.59
C PHE A 777 -5.40 23.15 45.81
N TYR A 778 -5.80 22.07 46.48
CA TYR A 778 -5.85 20.73 45.89
C TYR A 778 -6.81 20.68 44.69
N ASP A 779 -7.99 21.28 44.82
CA ASP A 779 -9.02 21.27 43.79
C ASP A 779 -8.64 22.15 42.59
N GLU A 780 -7.96 23.28 42.79
CA GLU A 780 -7.46 24.12 41.69
C GLU A 780 -6.32 23.44 40.92
N VAL A 781 -5.42 22.73 41.60
CA VAL A 781 -4.39 21.90 40.92
C VAL A 781 -5.06 20.80 40.09
N GLY A 782 -6.09 20.16 40.62
CA GLY A 782 -6.84 19.09 39.95
C GLY A 782 -7.65 19.52 38.72
N LYS A 783 -7.78 20.83 38.45
CA LYS A 783 -8.35 21.34 37.18
C LYS A 783 -7.34 21.36 36.05
N VAL A 784 -6.05 21.20 36.36
CA VAL A 784 -4.96 21.31 35.37
C VAL A 784 -4.25 19.98 35.17
N ILE A 785 -4.12 19.16 36.21
CA ILE A 785 -3.44 17.86 36.16
C ILE A 785 -4.36 16.74 36.60
N ASP A 786 -4.12 15.54 36.10
CA ASP A 786 -4.65 14.32 36.70
C ASP A 786 -3.79 13.98 37.94
N ILE A 787 -4.27 14.37 39.13
CA ILE A 787 -3.50 14.23 40.39
C ILE A 787 -3.15 12.76 40.66
N ARG A 788 -4.05 11.83 40.35
CA ARG A 788 -3.80 10.40 40.52
C ARG A 788 -2.65 9.94 39.63
N ASN A 789 -2.67 10.30 38.35
CA ASN A 789 -1.59 10.00 37.42
C ASN A 789 -0.24 10.59 37.89
N TYR A 790 -0.23 11.84 38.37
CA TYR A 790 0.99 12.45 38.89
C TYR A 790 1.54 11.72 40.13
N MET A 791 0.66 11.37 41.07
CA MET A 791 0.99 10.60 42.27
C MET A 791 1.61 9.24 41.90
N GLU A 792 0.97 8.51 40.99
CA GLU A 792 1.43 7.21 40.51
C GLU A 792 2.78 7.30 39.79
N TYR A 793 2.97 8.31 38.93
CA TYR A 793 4.23 8.56 38.22
C TYR A 793 5.39 8.85 39.18
N ILE A 794 5.20 9.77 40.13
CA ILE A 794 6.24 10.10 41.12
C ILE A 794 6.57 8.87 41.98
N GLY A 795 5.56 8.08 42.36
CA GLY A 795 5.75 6.81 43.05
C GLY A 795 6.65 5.86 42.29
N LEU A 796 6.36 5.63 41.01
CA LEU A 796 7.15 4.76 40.14
C LEU A 796 8.60 5.24 40.03
N GLU A 797 8.82 6.53 39.75
CA GLU A 797 10.15 7.16 39.70
C GLU A 797 10.92 6.99 41.03
N MET A 798 10.23 7.16 42.16
CA MET A 798 10.82 6.96 43.48
C MET A 798 11.21 5.51 43.72
N PHE A 799 10.33 4.56 43.38
CA PHE A 799 10.56 3.14 43.58
C PHE A 799 11.74 2.66 42.74
N VAL A 800 11.71 2.95 41.44
CA VAL A 800 12.76 2.63 40.47
C VAL A 800 14.10 3.29 40.82
N GLY A 801 14.08 4.41 41.55
CA GLY A 801 15.32 5.08 41.94
C GLY A 801 16.07 5.61 40.72
N ASN A 802 15.33 6.20 39.78
CA ASN A 802 15.87 6.68 38.52
C ASN A 802 17.00 7.71 38.75
N GLY A 803 18.18 7.42 38.18
CA GLY A 803 19.33 8.32 38.19
C GLY A 803 19.12 9.56 37.33
N ASP A 804 18.41 9.42 36.21
CA ASP A 804 18.21 10.41 35.17
C ASP A 804 16.77 10.91 35.06
N THR A 805 16.37 11.70 36.06
CA THR A 805 14.99 12.17 36.19
C THR A 805 14.62 13.29 35.22
N LEU A 806 15.50 13.67 34.28
CA LEU A 806 15.15 14.64 33.22
C LEU A 806 14.38 13.97 32.07
N ASN A 807 14.30 12.64 32.06
CA ASN A 807 13.45 11.82 31.19
C ASN A 807 11.96 11.94 31.55
N VAL A 808 11.48 13.18 31.62
CA VAL A 808 10.08 13.50 31.88
C VAL A 808 9.39 13.85 30.57
N LYS A 809 8.24 13.21 30.32
CA LYS A 809 7.28 13.61 29.29
C LYS A 809 5.91 13.77 29.92
N ARG A 810 5.22 14.82 29.52
CA ARG A 810 3.83 15.05 29.87
C ARG A 810 2.99 15.35 28.64
N TYR A 811 1.75 14.91 28.66
CA TYR A 811 0.80 15.11 27.59
C TYR A 811 -0.57 15.54 28.12
N ARG A 812 -1.36 16.17 27.27
CA ARG A 812 -2.80 16.35 27.45
C ARG A 812 -3.50 16.47 26.10
N ASN A 813 -4.80 16.23 26.10
CA ASN A 813 -5.67 16.56 24.97
C ASN A 813 -6.58 17.72 25.36
N LYS A 814 -6.44 18.86 24.68
CA LYS A 814 -7.19 20.11 24.94
C LYS A 814 -8.69 19.98 24.66
N ASN A 815 -9.10 19.02 23.84
CA ASN A 815 -10.48 18.75 23.44
C ASN A 815 -11.14 17.61 24.24
N ALA A 816 -10.38 16.94 25.11
CA ALA A 816 -10.88 15.96 26.08
C ALA A 816 -11.13 16.64 27.44
N ASP A 817 -10.52 16.14 28.52
CA ASP A 817 -10.60 16.74 29.86
C ASP A 817 -9.58 17.87 30.09
N GLY A 818 -8.62 18.05 29.17
CA GLY A 818 -7.58 19.09 29.26
C GLY A 818 -6.53 18.86 30.35
N LEU A 819 -6.55 17.72 31.05
CA LEU A 819 -5.68 17.42 32.18
C LEU A 819 -4.32 16.88 31.72
N TRP A 820 -3.25 17.43 32.30
CA TRP A 820 -1.89 16.94 32.11
C TRP A 820 -1.66 15.59 32.80
N ARG A 821 -0.99 14.69 32.09
CA ARG A 821 -0.58 13.35 32.51
C ARG A 821 0.89 13.13 32.17
N TRP A 822 1.56 12.24 32.91
CA TRP A 822 2.96 11.90 32.75
C TRP A 822 3.12 10.50 32.15
N CYS A 823 4.24 10.32 31.44
CA CYS A 823 4.67 9.06 30.87
C CYS A 823 5.91 8.53 31.60
N LEU A 824 5.98 7.22 31.80
CA LEU A 824 7.16 6.51 32.29
C LEU A 824 7.91 5.88 31.10
N TYR A 825 9.17 6.28 30.91
CA TYR A 825 10.03 5.77 29.84
C TYR A 825 11.51 5.99 30.19
N ASP A 826 12.40 5.25 29.51
CA ASP A 826 13.86 5.42 29.59
C ASP A 826 14.41 5.28 31.02
N LEU A 827 14.25 4.07 31.56
CA LEU A 827 14.61 3.64 32.91
C LEU A 827 15.83 2.70 32.94
N ASP A 828 16.66 2.70 31.90
CA ASP A 828 17.90 1.89 31.88
C ASP A 828 18.92 2.34 32.96
N TRP A 829 18.78 3.56 33.49
CA TRP A 829 19.46 4.09 34.69
C TRP A 829 18.63 3.94 35.99
N GLY A 830 17.59 3.12 36.00
CA GLY A 830 16.87 2.65 37.17
C GLY A 830 17.57 1.47 37.86
N PHE A 831 17.29 1.23 39.14
CA PHE A 831 17.90 0.15 39.96
C PHE A 831 19.44 0.08 39.95
N SER A 832 20.11 1.15 39.54
CA SER A 832 21.57 1.24 39.41
C SER A 832 22.18 2.29 40.34
N VAL A 833 21.36 3.20 40.88
CA VAL A 833 21.76 4.24 41.84
C VAL A 833 20.87 4.14 43.09
N ASP A 834 21.47 3.95 44.27
CA ASP A 834 20.72 3.93 45.53
C ASP A 834 20.44 5.36 46.00
N THR A 835 19.23 5.85 45.72
CA THR A 835 18.83 7.23 46.04
C THR A 835 17.85 7.27 47.20
N ASN A 836 18.05 8.22 48.12
CA ASN A 836 17.02 8.66 49.08
C ASN A 836 15.93 9.44 48.32
N SER A 837 15.10 8.73 47.56
CA SER A 837 14.21 9.31 46.55
C SER A 837 13.25 10.34 47.11
N ILE A 838 12.60 10.09 48.26
CA ILE A 838 11.65 11.03 48.86
C ILE A 838 12.31 12.36 49.24
N ASN A 839 13.46 12.33 49.90
CA ASN A 839 14.18 13.57 50.25
C ASN A 839 14.76 14.25 49.01
N ARG A 840 15.21 13.48 48.00
CA ARG A 840 15.69 14.02 46.72
C ARG A 840 14.59 14.79 45.99
N TRP A 841 13.37 14.26 45.94
CA TRP A 841 12.21 14.93 45.34
C TRP A 841 11.75 16.15 46.16
N LEU A 842 11.96 16.16 47.48
CA LEU A 842 11.57 17.27 48.35
C LEU A 842 12.65 18.33 48.59
N THR A 843 13.87 18.12 48.08
CA THR A 843 14.96 19.09 48.18
C THR A 843 14.69 20.29 47.28
N PRO A 844 14.66 21.54 47.79
CA PRO A 844 14.45 22.72 46.96
C PRO A 844 15.54 22.93 45.90
N GLY A 845 15.15 23.47 44.74
CA GLY A 845 16.08 23.89 43.69
C GLY A 845 16.37 22.83 42.62
N GLY A 846 15.50 21.84 42.47
CA GLY A 846 15.56 20.81 41.42
C GLY A 846 16.26 19.51 41.84
N MET A 847 16.00 18.45 41.07
CA MET A 847 16.52 17.10 41.32
C MET A 847 17.23 16.51 40.09
N GLY A 848 17.71 15.27 40.18
CA GLY A 848 18.40 14.64 39.05
C GLY A 848 19.86 15.07 38.91
N SER A 849 20.46 14.70 37.78
CA SER A 849 21.75 15.26 37.36
C SER A 849 21.63 16.78 37.19
N ARG A 850 22.62 17.55 37.67
CA ARG A 850 22.65 19.02 37.61
C ARG A 850 21.44 19.75 38.24
N LYS A 851 20.61 19.04 39.03
CA LYS A 851 19.34 19.57 39.57
C LYS A 851 18.37 20.06 38.47
N ALA A 852 18.38 19.39 37.32
CA ALA A 852 17.67 19.85 36.12
C ALA A 852 16.17 19.55 36.12
N THR A 853 15.69 18.54 36.84
CA THR A 853 14.26 18.20 36.90
C THR A 853 13.53 19.14 37.85
N ASP A 854 12.42 19.72 37.40
CA ASP A 854 11.57 20.58 38.25
C ASP A 854 10.75 19.71 39.22
N ASN A 855 10.95 19.92 40.51
CA ASN A 855 10.24 19.24 41.60
C ASN A 855 9.32 20.17 42.40
N THR A 856 9.08 21.39 41.91
CA THR A 856 8.30 22.42 42.61
C THR A 856 6.87 21.94 42.88
N LEU A 857 6.22 21.34 41.89
CA LEU A 857 4.85 20.86 42.01
C LEU A 857 4.73 19.82 43.13
N PHE A 858 5.63 18.83 43.16
CA PHE A 858 5.64 17.80 44.20
C PHE A 858 5.92 18.38 45.60
N ILE A 859 6.88 19.31 45.72
CA ILE A 859 7.19 19.98 46.99
C ILE A 859 5.96 20.69 47.55
N GLN A 860 5.18 21.39 46.71
CA GLN A 860 4.01 22.13 47.18
C GLN A 860 2.84 21.18 47.48
N LEU A 861 2.62 20.16 46.65
CA LEU A 861 1.60 19.15 46.90
C LEU A 861 1.84 18.38 48.21
N MET A 862 3.07 18.01 48.54
CA MET A 862 3.39 17.32 49.79
C MET A 862 3.20 18.16 51.06
N LYS A 863 3.00 19.49 50.94
CA LYS A 863 2.60 20.36 52.06
C LYS A 863 1.09 20.43 52.26
N ASN A 864 0.30 19.96 51.30
CA ASN A 864 -1.14 19.85 51.43
C ASN A 864 -1.50 18.53 52.12
N ASP A 865 -2.26 18.60 53.22
CA ASP A 865 -2.55 17.42 54.05
C ASP A 865 -3.27 16.31 53.29
N ARG A 866 -4.20 16.66 52.40
CA ARG A 866 -4.96 15.70 51.60
C ARG A 866 -4.07 14.95 50.61
N PHE A 867 -3.27 15.68 49.82
CA PHE A 867 -2.34 15.02 48.89
C PHE A 867 -1.31 14.17 49.61
N ARG A 868 -0.76 14.66 50.74
CA ARG A 868 0.21 13.91 51.54
C ARG A 868 -0.36 12.58 52.03
N ASP A 869 -1.57 12.59 52.57
CA ASP A 869 -2.27 11.39 53.04
C ASP A 869 -2.54 10.40 51.89
N GLU A 870 -3.09 10.89 50.77
CA GLU A 870 -3.36 10.08 49.57
C GLU A 870 -2.08 9.45 48.99
N PHE A 871 -1.00 10.24 48.84
CA PHE A 871 0.29 9.76 48.33
C PHE A 871 0.90 8.70 49.24
N LEU A 872 0.97 8.95 50.56
CA LEU A 872 1.59 8.01 51.49
C LEU A 872 0.79 6.72 51.62
N THR A 873 -0.54 6.81 51.64
CA THR A 873 -1.42 5.64 51.65
C THR A 873 -1.21 4.79 50.41
N TRP A 874 -1.33 5.41 49.22
CA TRP A 874 -1.15 4.69 47.96
C TRP A 874 0.26 4.08 47.84
N PHE A 875 1.31 4.83 48.21
CA PHE A 875 2.69 4.32 48.13
C PHE A 875 2.94 3.17 49.11
N GLY A 876 2.36 3.24 50.31
CA GLY A 876 2.38 2.14 51.28
C GLY A 876 1.70 0.88 50.76
N GLU A 877 0.52 1.02 50.14
CA GLU A 877 -0.18 -0.07 49.46
C GLU A 877 0.64 -0.66 48.32
N GLN A 878 1.31 0.16 47.52
CA GLN A 878 2.18 -0.34 46.44
C GLN A 878 3.34 -1.17 47.00
N LEU A 879 4.03 -0.69 48.04
CA LEU A 879 5.12 -1.43 48.68
C LEU A 879 4.66 -2.75 49.33
N ALA A 880 3.40 -2.84 49.76
CA ALA A 880 2.79 -4.07 50.27
C ALA A 880 2.29 -5.01 49.15
N GLY A 881 2.14 -4.50 47.92
CA GLY A 881 1.56 -5.22 46.79
C GLY A 881 2.45 -5.19 45.55
N PRO A 882 2.11 -4.46 44.48
CA PRO A 882 2.84 -4.48 43.20
C PRO A 882 4.35 -4.18 43.28
N PHE A 883 4.80 -3.37 44.24
CA PHE A 883 6.21 -3.01 44.45
C PHE A 883 6.89 -3.81 45.56
N SER A 884 6.23 -4.86 46.06
CA SER A 884 6.85 -5.79 46.99
C SER A 884 7.98 -6.59 46.31
N THR A 885 8.94 -7.05 47.11
CA THR A 885 10.08 -7.84 46.62
C THR A 885 9.64 -9.06 45.80
N GLU A 886 8.63 -9.80 46.26
CA GLU A 886 8.07 -10.96 45.55
C GLU A 886 7.65 -10.60 44.13
N ARG A 887 6.80 -9.58 43.98
CA ARG A 887 6.21 -9.19 42.69
C ARG A 887 7.23 -8.64 41.71
N VAL A 888 8.21 -7.89 42.20
CA VAL A 888 9.27 -7.35 41.35
C VAL A 888 10.23 -8.46 40.92
N LEU A 889 10.57 -9.41 41.80
CA LEU A 889 11.35 -10.59 41.44
C LEU A 889 10.62 -11.47 40.42
N GLU A 890 9.30 -11.68 40.56
CA GLU A 890 8.49 -12.40 39.55
C GLU A 890 8.65 -11.78 38.16
N LYS A 891 8.60 -10.44 38.04
CA LYS A 891 8.80 -9.74 36.76
C LYS A 891 10.24 -9.85 36.24
N ILE A 892 11.25 -9.74 37.11
CA ILE A 892 12.67 -9.92 36.74
C ILE A 892 12.91 -11.34 36.23
N ASP A 893 12.45 -12.34 36.97
CA ASP A 893 12.70 -13.75 36.66
C ASP A 893 11.94 -14.22 35.42
N ALA A 894 10.71 -13.73 35.21
CA ALA A 894 9.96 -13.98 33.98
C ALA A 894 10.69 -13.39 32.76
N CYS A 895 11.20 -12.16 32.88
CA CYS A 895 11.96 -11.54 31.79
C CYS A 895 13.28 -12.26 31.54
N ALA A 896 14.05 -12.57 32.59
CA ALA A 896 15.30 -13.31 32.48
C ALA A 896 15.11 -14.68 31.81
N ALA A 897 14.05 -15.42 32.17
CA ALA A 897 13.72 -16.71 31.57
C ALA A 897 13.38 -16.60 30.07
N MET A 898 12.69 -15.53 29.67
CA MET A 898 12.36 -15.25 28.27
C MET A 898 13.61 -14.85 27.46
N LEU A 899 14.57 -14.17 28.08
CA LEU A 899 15.79 -13.74 27.39
C LEU A 899 16.86 -14.83 27.31
N ASP A 900 16.92 -15.72 28.31
CA ASP A 900 17.94 -16.76 28.44
C ASP A 900 18.29 -17.51 27.14
N PRO A 901 17.31 -18.02 26.36
CA PRO A 901 17.62 -18.75 25.12
C PRO A 901 18.23 -17.85 24.03
N LEU A 902 17.98 -16.54 24.06
CA LEU A 902 18.45 -15.57 23.06
C LEU A 902 19.88 -15.07 23.36
N MET A 903 20.35 -15.23 24.61
CA MET A 903 21.56 -14.57 25.08
C MET A 903 22.83 -15.11 24.46
N ASP A 904 22.92 -16.39 24.10
CA ASP A 904 24.17 -16.93 23.58
C ASP A 904 24.62 -16.22 22.28
N ARG A 905 23.70 -15.98 21.36
CA ARG A 905 24.00 -15.26 20.10
C ARG A 905 24.09 -13.74 20.30
N GLN A 906 23.24 -13.15 21.13
CA GLN A 906 23.32 -11.73 21.49
C GLN A 906 24.69 -11.39 22.10
N LEU A 907 25.12 -12.14 23.11
CA LEU A 907 26.38 -11.90 23.81
C LEU A 907 27.59 -12.15 22.90
N ALA A 908 27.54 -13.19 22.05
CA ALA A 908 28.59 -13.46 21.08
C ALA A 908 28.76 -12.34 20.06
N ARG A 909 27.65 -11.77 19.54
CA ARG A 909 27.67 -10.70 18.54
C ARG A 909 28.28 -9.40 19.06
N TRP A 910 28.01 -9.09 20.32
CA TRP A 910 28.35 -7.80 20.95
C TRP A 910 29.50 -7.89 21.98
N GLY A 911 30.21 -9.03 22.02
CA GLY A 911 31.45 -9.18 22.80
C GLY A 911 31.23 -9.24 24.32
N GLN A 912 30.13 -9.80 24.79
CA GLN A 912 29.82 -9.99 26.21
C GLN A 912 29.91 -11.46 26.63
N THR A 913 30.02 -11.72 27.94
CA THR A 913 30.04 -13.07 28.50
C THR A 913 28.76 -13.40 29.25
N ARG A 914 28.36 -14.67 29.20
CA ARG A 914 27.24 -15.23 29.99
C ARG A 914 27.36 -14.91 31.47
N ALA A 915 28.56 -15.13 32.05
CA ALA A 915 28.82 -14.84 33.46
C ALA A 915 28.66 -13.35 33.82
N LYS A 916 28.95 -12.42 32.89
CA LYS A 916 28.67 -11.00 33.10
C LYS A 916 27.17 -10.76 33.11
N TRP A 917 26.44 -11.24 32.10
CA TRP A 917 24.99 -11.09 32.02
C TRP A 917 24.30 -11.61 33.30
N GLU A 918 24.58 -12.85 33.71
CA GLU A 918 24.01 -13.48 34.92
C GLU A 918 24.28 -12.65 36.18
N ARG A 919 25.48 -12.06 36.29
CA ARG A 919 25.81 -11.16 37.40
C ARG A 919 24.98 -9.87 37.36
N GLU A 920 24.79 -9.26 36.20
CA GLU A 920 23.97 -8.04 36.08
C GLU A 920 22.48 -8.34 36.35
N VAL A 921 21.97 -9.53 35.96
CA VAL A 921 20.64 -9.99 36.38
C VAL A 921 20.57 -10.09 37.91
N GLN A 922 21.60 -10.64 38.55
CA GLN A 922 21.65 -10.74 40.00
C GLN A 922 21.67 -9.36 40.68
N VAL A 923 22.35 -8.37 40.10
CA VAL A 923 22.35 -6.98 40.61
C VAL A 923 20.93 -6.41 40.65
N LEU A 924 20.12 -6.64 39.60
CA LEU A 924 18.71 -6.22 39.60
C LEU A 924 17.89 -6.92 40.70
N ARG A 925 18.09 -8.22 40.89
CA ARG A 925 17.42 -8.99 41.97
C ARG A 925 17.78 -8.45 43.35
N ASP A 926 19.07 -8.24 43.60
CA ASP A 926 19.57 -7.75 44.89
C ASP A 926 18.99 -6.36 45.20
N TYR A 927 18.90 -5.48 44.18
CA TYR A 927 18.27 -4.18 44.34
C TYR A 927 16.77 -4.32 44.67
N ALA A 928 16.04 -5.17 43.96
CA ALA A 928 14.61 -5.43 44.22
C ALA A 928 14.34 -5.95 45.64
N ILE A 929 15.26 -6.75 46.20
CA ILE A 929 15.19 -7.25 47.58
C ILE A 929 15.37 -6.12 48.59
N GLU A 930 16.37 -5.27 48.39
CA GLU A 930 16.69 -4.23 49.38
C GLU A 930 15.78 -2.99 49.30
N ARG A 931 15.23 -2.70 48.12
CA ARG A 931 14.62 -1.40 47.81
C ARG A 931 13.41 -1.04 48.66
N PRO A 932 12.39 -1.92 48.88
CA PRO A 932 11.25 -1.59 49.74
C PRO A 932 11.68 -1.20 51.16
N ARG A 933 12.61 -1.95 51.75
CA ARG A 933 13.14 -1.69 53.10
C ARG A 933 13.89 -0.35 53.16
N LYS A 934 14.72 -0.05 52.15
CA LYS A 934 15.44 1.23 52.06
C LYS A 934 14.48 2.40 51.95
N LEU A 935 13.47 2.31 51.08
CA LEU A 935 12.45 3.35 50.91
C LEU A 935 11.73 3.65 52.22
N MET A 936 11.23 2.64 52.93
CA MET A 936 10.63 2.85 54.27
C MET A 936 11.61 3.52 55.25
N GLY A 937 12.90 3.15 55.21
CA GLY A 937 13.94 3.84 55.95
C GLY A 937 14.06 5.33 55.59
N TYR A 938 14.04 5.65 54.30
CA TYR A 938 14.08 7.02 53.79
C TYR A 938 12.85 7.84 54.21
N PHE A 939 11.64 7.25 54.19
CA PHE A 939 10.43 7.90 54.72
C PHE A 939 10.52 8.16 56.23
N GLN A 940 11.26 7.36 56.99
CA GLN A 940 11.56 7.59 58.41
C GLN A 940 12.78 8.52 58.64
N GLY A 941 13.31 9.16 57.59
CA GLY A 941 14.46 10.06 57.68
C GLY A 941 15.81 9.38 57.89
N LYS A 942 15.92 8.06 57.68
CA LYS A 942 17.20 7.32 57.72
C LYS A 942 17.93 7.48 56.38
N GLY A 943 19.25 7.59 56.37
CA GLY A 943 20.06 7.72 55.15
C GLY A 943 21.21 8.72 55.29
N THR A 944 21.94 8.98 54.21
CA THR A 944 22.97 10.04 54.14
C THR A 944 22.39 11.30 53.49
N GLY A 945 22.73 12.48 54.03
CA GLY A 945 22.32 13.78 53.49
C GLY A 945 21.39 14.60 54.40
N GLU A 946 20.86 15.69 53.86
CA GLU A 946 19.86 16.54 54.52
C GLU A 946 18.49 15.87 54.52
N VAL A 947 17.80 15.96 55.66
CA VAL A 947 16.46 15.39 55.85
C VAL A 947 15.44 16.52 55.70
N TYR A 948 14.72 16.54 54.59
CA TYR A 948 13.61 17.44 54.28
C TYR A 948 12.26 16.85 54.67
N PHE A 949 12.20 15.52 54.87
CA PHE A 949 11.00 14.79 55.21
C PHE A 949 11.31 13.58 56.10
N ALA A 950 10.55 13.42 57.17
CA ALA A 950 10.60 12.25 58.04
C ALA A 950 9.23 12.02 58.69
N LEU A 951 8.77 10.77 58.66
CA LEU A 951 7.57 10.32 59.36
C LEU A 951 7.88 9.96 60.81
N SER A 952 6.92 10.22 61.69
CA SER A 952 6.92 9.68 63.05
C SER A 952 6.66 8.17 63.04
N ASP A 953 6.98 7.49 64.15
CA ASP A 953 6.70 6.04 64.27
C ASP A 953 5.20 5.71 64.12
N ALA A 954 4.31 6.59 64.58
CA ALA A 954 2.87 6.42 64.43
C ALA A 954 2.41 6.54 62.97
N GLU A 955 2.99 7.47 62.20
CA GLU A 955 2.71 7.61 60.77
C GLU A 955 3.32 6.46 59.96
N MET A 956 4.52 5.99 60.33
CA MET A 956 5.10 4.78 59.74
C MET A 956 4.21 3.56 59.96
N GLU A 957 3.63 3.40 61.17
CA GLU A 957 2.68 2.34 61.46
C GLU A 957 1.39 2.49 60.63
N HIS A 958 0.90 3.71 60.49
CA HIS A 958 -0.32 3.99 59.74
C HIS A 958 -0.20 3.67 58.25
N TYR A 959 0.84 4.18 57.58
CA TYR A 959 0.97 4.07 56.12
C TYR A 959 1.74 2.82 55.66
N PHE A 960 2.69 2.30 56.47
CA PHE A 960 3.66 1.30 56.00
C PHE A 960 3.69 0.00 56.82
N SER A 961 2.75 -0.23 57.74
CA SER A 961 2.70 -1.48 58.53
C SER A 961 2.59 -2.72 57.64
N ALA A 962 1.66 -2.74 56.68
CA ALA A 962 1.52 -3.85 55.73
C ALA A 962 2.78 -4.08 54.89
N ALA A 963 3.38 -3.00 54.36
CA ALA A 963 4.62 -3.08 53.59
C ALA A 963 5.80 -3.62 54.41
N ARG A 964 5.89 -3.24 55.69
CA ARG A 964 6.88 -3.75 56.63
C ARG A 964 6.71 -5.25 56.86
N ASP A 965 5.48 -5.70 57.06
CA ASP A 965 5.20 -7.12 57.33
C ASP A 965 5.56 -7.99 56.12
N VAL A 966 5.25 -7.52 54.90
CA VAL A 966 5.65 -8.18 53.64
C VAL A 966 7.18 -8.20 53.49
N ALA A 967 7.86 -7.08 53.76
CA ALA A 967 9.33 -7.01 53.64
C ALA A 967 10.06 -7.91 54.66
N LEU A 968 9.54 -8.05 55.88
CA LEU A 968 10.12 -8.92 56.92
C LEU A 968 9.99 -10.41 56.58
N ALA A 969 8.99 -10.81 55.78
CA ALA A 969 8.83 -12.19 55.34
C ALA A 969 9.93 -12.64 54.36
N TYR A 970 10.58 -11.70 53.65
CA TYR A 970 11.66 -11.96 52.69
C TYR A 970 13.07 -11.74 53.25
N GLY A 971 13.22 -10.97 54.33
CA GLY A 971 14.50 -10.71 54.99
C GLY A 971 14.73 -11.62 56.20
N GLY A 972 15.34 -12.80 55.97
CA GLY A 972 15.94 -13.63 57.02
C GLY A 972 17.30 -13.11 57.49
#